data_AF-V3ZTE2-F1
#
_entry.id   AF-V3ZTE2-F1
#
_cell.length_a   1.000
_cell.length_b   1.000
_cell.length_c   1.000
_cell.angle_alpha   90.00
_cell.angle_beta   90.00
_cell.angle_gamma   90.00
#
_symmetry.space_group_name_H-M   'P 1'
#
loop_
_entity.id
_entity.type
_entity.pdbx_description
1 polymer ?
#
loop_
_entity_poly.entity_id
_entity_poly.type
_entity_poly.pdbx_seq_one_letter_code
_entity_poly.pdbx_strand_id
1 'polypeptide(L)'
;MKLYRCAGDIVFDDTQPYPGQTSSVILKNLSETCNFLQYLKPLSPRHPHFCAQIRSLASNSKITLGIAGPDISEGSHPGNWNNTVGYHSDSGRCYTSHSEIANTTGEKFGIGDIFGVQITYFGLTKCTVVFSKNGRPVATRYLFESNQKTLLPTISLENGPIDLGITWPDAVVDGPVFQMSNMEHWIPSSDVRYDSIENSFKMEQYDTEVTIQSPLPLSLDICHFEVVIKEVSDEGTVPSIALSSCSPIKPAPTSSLLRDFLRWNSSGVLQKNDRLGWGINYLPMEKEKKDFDPLAEQLVLCYITVNTTVAHKQIFLQPEGGFYPLVILKDTDVPLSMFRMSQDMDLTISKQMCRLRLPQDSMGIHAVQFLKPLTEIQNSFFIEVQSLNEDSFVGIGVAGLDFPDKKQPGKVKKSVGWLSRDGKLYFNGRSESYISGERYMAGDTVQVRLEYFGETSVISFSKNNHMIGCRYLNQPDHSQLLPTITLCGNGYQVVIDVCWQNQNTATPKAPIDNVESWCLPPGSHVDNKSDKIFVKDHSSPVAIQAPIGLNKDFNHFEVIIPHTPQPSKSSPIIGLTTPSPFDPPSISNFKQDLIRYSGATNDGASIKHGDRIGWGILYLDKSVKSFDEQLVIVYLTINRDVQLARVIYQPAGGFYPLILLPPSVNCIQLDFCATIIKDHPFTDDMLELLISEALDLLEKEDVLIARGEDIEPMNLFRSLHDLETERKSPQHFRKRETKGIEDHNSAKLKSQERKSLSKKVTGERQPKKGKHKRDTFVKGDELHSKSCTIL
;
A
#
# COMPACT_ATOMS: atom_id res chain seq x y z
N MET A 1 -42.81 -14.63 5.16
CA MET A 1 -41.46 -14.25 4.68
C MET A 1 -40.53 -14.34 5.88
N LYS A 2 -39.32 -14.91 5.75
CA LYS A 2 -38.38 -14.93 6.88
C LYS A 2 -38.00 -13.48 7.22
N LEU A 3 -38.09 -13.10 8.50
CA LEU A 3 -37.71 -11.76 8.98
C LEU A 3 -36.20 -11.64 9.22
N TYR A 4 -35.55 -12.75 9.55
CA TYR A 4 -34.14 -12.79 9.91
C TYR A 4 -33.41 -13.88 9.14
N ARG A 5 -32.12 -13.62 8.88
CA ARG A 5 -31.13 -14.62 8.50
C ARG A 5 -30.16 -14.74 9.68
N CYS A 6 -29.91 -15.96 10.13
CA CYS A 6 -29.09 -16.25 11.29
C CYS A 6 -28.22 -17.46 11.00
N ALA A 7 -26.98 -17.45 11.47
CA ALA A 7 -26.13 -18.64 11.49
C ALA A 7 -25.42 -18.78 12.83
N GLY A 8 -25.12 -20.04 13.17
CA GLY A 8 -24.42 -20.41 14.38
C GLY A 8 -25.32 -20.48 15.63
N ASP A 9 -24.74 -20.20 16.80
CA ASP A 9 -25.29 -20.51 18.12
C ASP A 9 -26.11 -19.38 18.77
N ILE A 10 -26.68 -18.49 17.96
CA ILE A 10 -27.49 -17.36 18.43
C ILE A 10 -28.90 -17.82 18.79
N VAL A 11 -29.35 -17.47 20.00
CA VAL A 11 -30.73 -17.60 20.45
C VAL A 11 -31.34 -16.20 20.46
N PHE A 12 -32.43 -16.00 19.73
CA PHE A 12 -33.08 -14.70 19.64
C PHE A 12 -34.60 -14.78 19.54
N ASP A 13 -35.25 -13.67 19.87
CA ASP A 13 -36.68 -13.44 19.65
C ASP A 13 -36.93 -13.10 18.17
N ASP A 14 -37.56 -14.01 17.43
CA ASP A 14 -37.85 -13.88 16.00
C ASP A 14 -39.18 -13.19 15.71
N THR A 15 -39.84 -12.63 16.73
CA THR A 15 -41.06 -11.86 16.56
C THR A 15 -40.83 -10.59 15.73
N GLN A 16 -41.91 -10.14 15.09
CA GLN A 16 -41.91 -8.89 14.36
C GLN A 16 -41.70 -7.71 15.34
N PRO A 17 -40.69 -6.84 15.12
CA PRO A 17 -40.44 -5.72 16.01
C PRO A 17 -41.60 -4.71 16.02
N TYR A 18 -42.05 -4.31 17.19
CA TYR A 18 -42.99 -3.20 17.40
C TYR A 18 -42.27 -1.94 17.90
N PRO A 19 -42.79 -0.72 17.66
CA PRO A 19 -42.23 0.52 18.19
C PRO A 19 -41.96 0.43 19.71
N GLY A 20 -40.70 0.68 20.11
CA GLY A 20 -40.20 0.59 21.48
C GLY A 20 -39.75 -0.80 21.93
N GLN A 21 -39.95 -1.85 21.13
CA GLN A 21 -39.54 -3.21 21.49
C GLN A 21 -38.03 -3.39 21.43
N THR A 22 -37.49 -4.10 22.41
CA THR A 22 -36.09 -4.57 22.41
C THR A 22 -36.07 -6.09 22.38
N SER A 23 -35.57 -6.66 21.28
CA SER A 23 -35.40 -8.11 21.11
C SER A 23 -34.17 -8.61 21.86
N SER A 24 -34.29 -9.75 22.55
CA SER A 24 -33.14 -10.38 23.20
C SER A 24 -32.35 -11.20 22.18
N VAL A 25 -31.02 -11.06 22.18
CA VAL A 25 -30.11 -11.83 21.33
C VAL A 25 -28.96 -12.33 22.19
N ILE A 26 -28.87 -13.65 22.31
CA ILE A 26 -27.93 -14.32 23.20
C ILE A 26 -27.04 -15.24 22.37
N LEU A 27 -25.73 -15.05 22.47
CA LEU A 27 -24.76 -16.04 22.02
C LEU A 27 -24.46 -17.00 23.17
N LYS A 28 -24.62 -18.30 22.94
CA LYS A 28 -24.40 -19.34 23.96
C LYS A 28 -22.97 -19.35 24.48
N ASN A 29 -22.80 -19.91 25.68
CA ASN A 29 -21.49 -20.24 26.24
C ASN A 29 -20.69 -21.13 25.27
N LEU A 30 -19.37 -20.95 25.22
CA LEU A 30 -18.42 -21.77 24.45
C LEU A 30 -18.51 -21.67 22.92
N SER A 31 -19.24 -20.69 22.37
CA SER A 31 -19.18 -20.42 20.93
C SER A 31 -17.87 -19.70 20.58
N GLU A 32 -16.92 -20.43 19.98
CA GLU A 32 -15.60 -19.91 19.57
C GLU A 32 -15.58 -19.28 18.16
N THR A 33 -16.62 -19.53 17.36
CA THR A 33 -16.67 -19.05 15.97
C THR A 33 -17.46 -17.74 15.84
N CYS A 34 -17.31 -17.07 14.70
CA CYS A 34 -18.14 -15.92 14.34
C CYS A 34 -19.54 -16.40 13.98
N ASN A 35 -20.55 -15.80 14.60
CA ASN A 35 -21.97 -16.05 14.35
C ASN A 35 -22.58 -14.73 13.89
N PHE A 36 -23.59 -14.76 13.03
CA PHE A 36 -24.23 -13.53 12.58
C PHE A 36 -25.75 -13.60 12.61
N LEU A 37 -26.35 -12.43 12.80
CA LEU A 37 -27.78 -12.19 12.75
C LEU A 37 -28.03 -10.96 11.87
N GLN A 38 -28.88 -11.11 10.87
CA GLN A 38 -29.22 -10.07 9.91
C GLN A 38 -30.73 -9.89 9.82
N TYR A 39 -31.19 -8.64 9.95
CA TYR A 39 -32.59 -8.29 9.76
C TYR A 39 -32.87 -8.08 8.27
N LEU A 40 -33.78 -8.85 7.69
CA LEU A 40 -34.01 -8.90 6.24
C LEU A 40 -34.86 -7.74 5.72
N LYS A 41 -35.16 -6.74 6.57
CA LYS A 41 -35.76 -5.48 6.14
C LYS A 41 -34.67 -4.42 6.01
N PRO A 42 -34.49 -3.81 4.82
CA PRO A 42 -33.47 -2.80 4.62
C PRO A 42 -33.72 -1.55 5.45
N LEU A 43 -32.62 -0.89 5.83
CA LEU A 43 -32.70 0.47 6.36
C LEU A 43 -33.30 1.40 5.30
N SER A 44 -34.02 2.43 5.72
CA SER A 44 -34.65 3.38 4.81
C SER A 44 -34.64 4.78 5.39
N PRO A 45 -34.90 5.85 4.61
CA PRO A 45 -35.03 7.19 5.17
C PRO A 45 -36.07 7.32 6.30
N ARG A 46 -37.09 6.44 6.34
CA ARG A 46 -38.09 6.40 7.42
C ARG A 46 -37.66 5.59 8.65
N HIS A 47 -36.79 4.60 8.44
CA HIS A 47 -36.23 3.75 9.50
C HIS A 47 -34.72 3.63 9.30
N PRO A 48 -33.96 4.72 9.55
CA PRO A 48 -32.54 4.80 9.19
C PRO A 48 -31.62 4.29 10.29
N HIS A 49 -32.15 3.85 11.43
CA HIS A 49 -31.37 3.61 12.64
C HIS A 49 -31.74 2.27 13.28
N PHE A 50 -30.76 1.61 13.90
CA PHE A 50 -30.96 0.54 14.86
C PHE A 50 -29.87 0.59 15.92
N CYS A 51 -30.11 0.00 17.08
CA CYS A 51 -29.12 -0.04 18.15
C CYS A 51 -29.16 -1.34 18.95
N ALA A 52 -28.09 -1.62 19.67
CA ALA A 52 -27.97 -2.74 20.59
C ALA A 52 -27.41 -2.27 21.93
N GLN A 53 -28.04 -2.68 23.03
CA GLN A 53 -27.52 -2.53 24.39
C GLN A 53 -26.75 -3.79 24.77
N ILE A 54 -25.51 -3.62 25.24
CA ILE A 54 -24.68 -4.72 25.73
C ILE A 54 -25.08 -5.03 27.18
N ARG A 55 -25.77 -6.14 27.41
CA ARG A 55 -26.23 -6.55 28.75
C ARG A 55 -25.21 -7.45 29.44
N SER A 56 -24.52 -8.31 28.68
CA SER A 56 -23.45 -9.16 29.16
C SER A 56 -22.42 -9.41 28.06
N LEU A 57 -21.13 -9.42 28.42
CA LEU A 57 -20.00 -9.58 27.50
C LEU A 57 -18.84 -10.28 28.22
N ALA A 58 -18.33 -11.40 27.69
CA ALA A 58 -17.11 -12.01 28.23
C ALA A 58 -15.86 -11.22 27.80
N SER A 59 -14.74 -11.41 28.49
CA SER A 59 -13.53 -10.60 28.30
C SER A 59 -12.88 -10.73 26.92
N ASN A 60 -13.11 -11.84 26.22
CA ASN A 60 -12.62 -12.11 24.87
C ASN A 60 -13.72 -12.06 23.79
N SER A 61 -14.95 -11.72 24.19
CA SER A 61 -16.09 -11.58 23.28
C SER A 61 -15.91 -10.41 22.33
N LYS A 62 -16.37 -10.58 21.09
CA LYS A 62 -16.39 -9.51 20.09
C LYS A 62 -17.80 -9.31 19.56
N ILE A 63 -18.22 -8.05 19.47
CA ILE A 63 -19.46 -7.63 18.84
C ILE A 63 -19.12 -6.70 17.69
N THR A 64 -19.65 -6.99 16.51
CA THR A 64 -19.62 -6.05 15.38
C THR A 64 -21.05 -5.68 15.02
N LEU A 65 -21.34 -4.38 15.02
CA LEU A 65 -22.56 -3.83 14.43
C LEU A 65 -22.21 -3.20 13.08
N GLY A 66 -23.09 -3.37 12.09
CA GLY A 66 -22.86 -2.79 10.79
C GLY A 66 -23.99 -2.98 9.80
N ILE A 67 -23.66 -2.66 8.55
CA ILE A 67 -24.54 -2.78 7.40
C ILE A 67 -23.86 -3.72 6.40
N ALA A 68 -24.63 -4.68 5.90
CA ALA A 68 -24.15 -5.62 4.89
C ALA A 68 -25.24 -6.02 3.90
N GLY A 69 -24.80 -6.45 2.72
CA GLY A 69 -25.65 -7.08 1.72
C GLY A 69 -26.20 -8.44 2.17
N PRO A 70 -27.20 -8.99 1.45
CA PRO A 70 -27.74 -10.32 1.71
C PRO A 70 -26.73 -11.45 1.41
N ASP A 71 -25.62 -11.13 0.74
CA ASP A 71 -24.56 -12.04 0.31
C ASP A 71 -23.40 -12.17 1.31
N ILE A 72 -23.44 -11.46 2.45
CA ILE A 72 -22.43 -11.60 3.50
C ILE A 72 -22.29 -13.07 3.93
N SER A 73 -21.04 -13.52 4.07
CA SER A 73 -20.71 -14.86 4.55
C SER A 73 -21.09 -15.04 6.01
N GLU A 74 -21.46 -16.27 6.37
CA GLU A 74 -21.98 -16.61 7.69
C GLU A 74 -20.94 -16.51 8.82
N GLY A 75 -19.66 -16.58 8.46
CA GLY A 75 -18.53 -16.45 9.39
C GLY A 75 -17.80 -15.11 9.29
N SER A 76 -18.43 -14.08 8.75
CA SER A 76 -17.79 -12.77 8.53
C SER A 76 -18.38 -11.66 9.40
N HIS A 77 -17.54 -10.69 9.74
CA HIS A 77 -17.94 -9.45 10.39
C HIS A 77 -18.26 -8.38 9.32
N PRO A 78 -19.31 -7.57 9.48
CA PRO A 78 -19.46 -6.34 8.70
C PRO A 78 -18.19 -5.49 8.77
N GLY A 79 -17.77 -4.93 7.63
CA GLY A 79 -16.47 -4.27 7.47
C GLY A 79 -15.38 -5.18 6.90
N ASN A 80 -15.46 -6.50 7.15
CA ASN A 80 -14.50 -7.50 6.65
C ASN A 80 -15.02 -8.26 5.41
N TRP A 81 -16.11 -7.79 4.80
CA TRP A 81 -16.72 -8.36 3.60
C TRP A 81 -17.00 -7.27 2.55
N ASN A 82 -17.04 -7.63 1.27
CA ASN A 82 -17.33 -6.71 0.17
C ASN A 82 -18.61 -5.89 0.41
N ASN A 83 -18.54 -4.57 0.17
CA ASN A 83 -19.64 -3.62 0.29
C ASN A 83 -20.31 -3.62 1.68
N THR A 84 -19.52 -3.86 2.73
CA THR A 84 -19.99 -3.81 4.11
C THR A 84 -19.22 -2.78 4.91
N VAL A 85 -19.90 -2.23 5.92
CA VAL A 85 -19.30 -1.34 6.92
C VAL A 85 -19.64 -1.87 8.29
N GLY A 86 -18.65 -1.96 9.17
CA GLY A 86 -18.88 -2.37 10.55
C GLY A 86 -17.95 -1.71 11.53
N TYR A 87 -18.40 -1.64 12.77
CA TYR A 87 -17.64 -1.12 13.89
C TYR A 87 -17.50 -2.21 14.93
N HIS A 88 -16.25 -2.44 15.33
CA HIS A 88 -15.83 -3.54 16.20
C HIS A 88 -15.73 -3.05 17.65
N SER A 89 -16.54 -3.63 18.55
CA SER A 89 -16.67 -3.21 19.94
C SER A 89 -15.36 -3.34 20.75
N ASP A 90 -14.57 -4.37 20.46
CA ASP A 90 -13.37 -4.79 21.18
C ASP A 90 -12.15 -3.91 20.90
N SER A 91 -12.10 -3.35 19.69
CA SER A 91 -10.98 -2.57 19.18
C SER A 91 -11.30 -1.08 19.03
N GLY A 92 -12.59 -0.71 19.00
CA GLY A 92 -13.01 0.65 18.70
C GLY A 92 -12.79 1.01 17.22
N ARG A 93 -12.60 0.03 16.34
CA ARG A 93 -12.20 0.25 14.95
C ARG A 93 -13.38 0.10 14.00
N CYS A 94 -13.45 0.99 13.02
CA CYS A 94 -14.48 0.94 11.98
C CYS A 94 -13.87 0.65 10.61
N TYR A 95 -14.32 -0.44 10.00
CA TYR A 95 -13.81 -1.02 8.76
C TYR A 95 -14.82 -0.90 7.62
N THR A 96 -14.31 -0.84 6.40
CA THR A 96 -15.09 -0.90 5.16
C THR A 96 -14.44 -1.90 4.20
N SER A 97 -15.20 -2.87 3.70
CA SER A 97 -14.83 -3.76 2.57
C SER A 97 -13.38 -4.28 2.53
N HIS A 98 -13.09 -5.43 3.15
CA HIS A 98 -11.79 -6.12 3.14
C HIS A 98 -10.54 -5.26 3.42
N SER A 99 -10.69 -4.06 3.96
CA SER A 99 -9.55 -3.24 4.39
C SER A 99 -8.98 -3.82 5.68
N GLU A 100 -7.69 -4.18 5.66
CA GLU A 100 -6.96 -4.58 6.87
C GLU A 100 -6.68 -3.37 7.79
N ILE A 101 -6.79 -2.15 7.26
CA ILE A 101 -6.57 -0.91 7.99
C ILE A 101 -7.92 -0.31 8.37
N ALA A 102 -8.11 -0.07 9.68
CA ALA A 102 -9.28 0.64 10.17
C ALA A 102 -9.27 2.09 9.68
N ASN A 103 -10.37 2.52 9.09
CA ASN A 103 -10.47 3.85 8.49
C ASN A 103 -10.60 4.97 9.55
N THR A 104 -11.03 4.64 10.78
CA THR A 104 -11.07 5.47 11.98
C THR A 104 -11.06 4.56 13.19
N THR A 105 -10.49 5.09 14.27
CA THR A 105 -10.42 4.47 15.59
C THR A 105 -11.15 5.40 16.55
N GLY A 106 -12.15 4.85 17.23
CA GLY A 106 -12.90 5.49 18.30
C GLY A 106 -12.82 4.64 19.57
N GLU A 107 -13.83 4.78 20.42
CA GLU A 107 -13.87 4.09 21.71
C GLU A 107 -14.28 2.62 21.60
N LYS A 108 -13.81 1.82 22.55
CA LYS A 108 -14.32 0.47 22.80
C LYS A 108 -15.69 0.53 23.48
N PHE A 109 -16.47 -0.54 23.31
CA PHE A 109 -17.76 -0.71 23.95
C PHE A 109 -17.69 -1.82 25.01
N GLY A 110 -18.38 -1.62 26.12
CA GLY A 110 -18.45 -2.55 27.24
C GLY A 110 -19.88 -2.79 27.72
N ILE A 111 -20.00 -3.55 28.82
CA ILE A 111 -21.29 -3.84 29.46
C ILE A 111 -21.97 -2.53 29.87
N GLY A 112 -23.23 -2.39 29.51
CA GLY A 112 -24.06 -1.21 29.78
C GLY A 112 -24.13 -0.21 28.62
N ASP A 113 -23.18 -0.26 27.68
CA ASP A 113 -23.17 0.66 26.54
C ASP A 113 -24.29 0.36 25.54
N ILE A 114 -24.81 1.43 24.93
CA ILE A 114 -25.75 1.38 23.80
C ILE A 114 -24.97 1.71 22.53
N PHE A 115 -24.97 0.78 21.59
CA PHE A 115 -24.28 0.86 20.32
C PHE A 115 -25.27 1.09 19.19
N GLY A 116 -25.24 2.26 18.57
CA GLY A 116 -26.16 2.65 17.49
C GLY A 116 -25.49 2.70 16.11
N VAL A 117 -26.31 2.48 15.08
CA VAL A 117 -25.95 2.63 13.67
C VAL A 117 -27.04 3.45 13.00
N GLN A 118 -26.65 4.52 12.31
CA GLN A 118 -27.54 5.37 11.54
C GLN A 118 -27.05 5.52 10.10
N ILE A 119 -27.96 5.43 9.13
CA ILE A 119 -27.67 5.71 7.72
C ILE A 119 -28.29 7.03 7.27
N THR A 120 -27.53 7.80 6.50
CA THR A 120 -28.03 8.97 5.77
C THR A 120 -27.80 8.73 4.29
N TYR A 121 -28.87 8.78 3.51
CA TYR A 121 -28.85 8.51 2.07
C TYR A 121 -28.58 9.77 1.27
N PHE A 122 -27.76 9.66 0.22
CA PHE A 122 -27.54 10.72 -0.77
C PHE A 122 -27.58 10.12 -2.17
N GLY A 123 -28.31 10.76 -3.07
CA GLY A 123 -28.52 10.23 -4.42
C GLY A 123 -29.11 8.81 -4.42
N LEU A 124 -28.77 8.04 -5.46
CA LEU A 124 -29.29 6.68 -5.66
C LEU A 124 -28.36 5.57 -5.16
N THR A 125 -27.06 5.88 -4.98
CA THR A 125 -26.03 4.83 -4.82
C THR A 125 -25.09 5.05 -3.65
N LYS A 126 -25.28 6.12 -2.86
CA LYS A 126 -24.33 6.54 -1.84
C LYS A 126 -25.03 6.81 -0.52
N CYS A 127 -24.32 6.56 0.58
CA CYS A 127 -24.80 6.87 1.91
C CYS A 127 -23.65 7.05 2.91
N THR A 128 -23.92 7.75 3.99
CA THR A 128 -23.04 7.83 5.16
C THR A 128 -23.62 6.98 6.28
N VAL A 129 -22.78 6.17 6.91
CA VAL A 129 -23.06 5.32 8.07
C VAL A 129 -22.39 5.94 9.29
N VAL A 130 -23.17 6.38 10.26
CA VAL A 130 -22.68 6.93 11.53
C VAL A 130 -22.87 5.88 12.62
N PHE A 131 -21.80 5.59 13.35
CA PHE A 131 -21.82 4.73 14.53
C PHE A 131 -21.88 5.60 15.78
N SER A 132 -22.66 5.20 16.77
CA SER A 132 -22.81 5.93 18.03
C SER A 132 -22.65 5.05 19.25
N LYS A 133 -22.16 5.65 20.34
CA LYS A 133 -22.05 5.08 21.67
C LYS A 133 -22.80 5.97 22.65
N ASN A 134 -23.80 5.41 23.32
CA ASN A 134 -24.63 6.13 24.30
C ASN A 134 -25.20 7.44 23.73
N GLY A 135 -25.60 7.42 22.45
CA GLY A 135 -26.14 8.57 21.73
C GLY A 135 -25.09 9.52 21.12
N ARG A 136 -23.79 9.35 21.42
CA ARG A 136 -22.71 10.18 20.85
C ARG A 136 -22.08 9.50 19.63
N PRO A 137 -21.83 10.20 18.53
CA PRO A 137 -21.21 9.59 17.35
C PRO A 137 -19.72 9.31 17.61
N VAL A 138 -19.25 8.12 17.23
CA VAL A 138 -17.88 7.64 17.45
C VAL A 138 -17.14 7.30 16.15
N ALA A 139 -17.87 7.12 15.04
CA ALA A 139 -17.28 6.96 13.72
C ALA A 139 -18.31 7.29 12.63
N THR A 140 -17.83 7.64 11.43
CA THR A 140 -18.68 7.91 10.27
C THR A 140 -18.03 7.39 8.99
N ARG A 141 -18.81 6.80 8.07
CA ARG A 141 -18.29 6.17 6.85
C ARG A 141 -19.14 6.34 5.63
N TYR A 142 -18.48 6.54 4.50
CA TYR A 142 -19.11 6.44 3.20
C TYR A 142 -19.27 4.97 2.80
N LEU A 143 -20.44 4.64 2.27
CA LEU A 143 -20.71 3.34 1.66
C LEU A 143 -21.28 3.57 0.26
N PHE A 144 -20.69 2.87 -0.71
CA PHE A 144 -21.13 2.85 -2.09
C PHE A 144 -21.93 1.56 -2.33
N GLU A 145 -23.22 1.69 -2.60
CA GLU A 145 -24.08 0.56 -2.93
C GLU A 145 -25.10 0.98 -3.99
N SER A 146 -25.00 0.34 -5.15
CA SER A 146 -25.89 0.53 -6.30
C SER A 146 -27.37 0.30 -6.00
N ASN A 147 -27.68 -0.52 -4.99
CA ASN A 147 -29.04 -0.86 -4.61
C ASN A 147 -29.28 -0.71 -3.11
N GLN A 148 -29.79 0.45 -2.68
CA GLN A 148 -30.10 0.73 -1.27
C GLN A 148 -31.00 -0.33 -0.58
N LYS A 149 -31.75 -1.14 -1.35
CA LYS A 149 -32.56 -2.24 -0.81
C LYS A 149 -31.73 -3.43 -0.31
N THR A 150 -30.41 -3.43 -0.49
CA THR A 150 -29.51 -4.46 0.05
C THR A 150 -28.88 -4.07 1.38
N LEU A 151 -29.11 -2.84 1.87
CA LEU A 151 -28.50 -2.36 3.11
C LEU A 151 -29.23 -2.89 4.34
N LEU A 152 -28.83 -4.09 4.78
CA LEU A 152 -29.47 -4.81 5.87
C LEU A 152 -28.72 -4.60 7.20
N PRO A 153 -29.44 -4.29 8.31
CA PRO A 153 -28.88 -4.30 9.65
C PRO A 153 -28.26 -5.66 9.96
N THR A 154 -26.97 -5.67 10.29
CA THR A 154 -26.21 -6.91 10.46
C THR A 154 -25.35 -6.83 11.73
N ILE A 155 -25.38 -7.92 12.50
CA ILE A 155 -24.62 -8.05 13.75
C ILE A 155 -23.85 -9.36 13.71
N SER A 156 -22.57 -9.31 14.08
CA SER A 156 -21.72 -10.49 14.25
C SER A 156 -21.23 -10.59 15.68
N LEU A 157 -21.28 -11.81 16.22
CA LEU A 157 -20.98 -12.16 17.61
C LEU A 157 -19.94 -13.29 17.62
N GLU A 158 -18.83 -13.10 18.33
CA GLU A 158 -17.73 -14.07 18.44
C GLU A 158 -17.32 -14.26 19.91
N ASN A 159 -16.90 -15.47 20.28
CA ASN A 159 -16.41 -15.83 21.61
C ASN A 159 -17.44 -15.59 22.73
N GLY A 160 -18.54 -16.36 22.70
CA GLY A 160 -19.62 -16.26 23.70
C GLY A 160 -19.20 -16.70 25.12
N PRO A 161 -19.96 -16.30 26.16
CA PRO A 161 -21.31 -15.76 26.08
C PRO A 161 -21.43 -14.26 25.83
N ILE A 162 -22.48 -13.87 25.12
CA ILE A 162 -22.89 -12.47 24.87
C ILE A 162 -24.41 -12.36 25.05
N ASP A 163 -24.88 -11.31 25.71
CA ASP A 163 -26.31 -10.96 25.79
C ASP A 163 -26.52 -9.51 25.32
N LEU A 164 -27.32 -9.35 24.27
CA LEU A 164 -27.70 -8.07 23.67
C LEU A 164 -29.20 -7.83 23.75
N GLY A 165 -29.56 -6.59 24.04
CA GLY A 165 -30.89 -6.06 23.74
C GLY A 165 -30.87 -5.24 22.47
N ILE A 166 -31.48 -5.71 21.38
CA ILE A 166 -31.48 -5.02 20.08
C ILE A 166 -32.81 -4.33 19.83
N THR A 167 -32.76 -3.06 19.44
CA THR A 167 -33.90 -2.32 18.90
C THR A 167 -33.71 -2.20 17.39
N TRP A 168 -34.44 -3.04 16.65
CA TRP A 168 -34.43 -3.06 15.18
C TRP A 168 -35.06 -1.80 14.58
N PRO A 169 -34.85 -1.49 13.29
CA PRO A 169 -35.28 -0.22 12.69
C PRO A 169 -36.77 0.10 12.81
N ASP A 170 -37.63 -0.93 12.78
CA ASP A 170 -39.07 -0.75 12.93
C ASP A 170 -39.50 -0.49 14.39
N ALA A 171 -38.63 -0.82 15.35
CA ALA A 171 -38.85 -0.62 16.76
C ALA A 171 -38.24 0.70 17.28
N VAL A 172 -37.38 1.37 16.52
CA VAL A 172 -36.81 2.66 16.92
C VAL A 172 -37.90 3.73 16.82
N VAL A 173 -38.22 4.36 17.96
CA VAL A 173 -39.19 5.46 18.04
C VAL A 173 -38.54 6.76 17.55
N ASP A 174 -37.37 7.08 18.10
CA ASP A 174 -36.56 8.23 17.71
C ASP A 174 -35.09 7.82 17.58
N GLY A 175 -34.45 8.23 16.48
CA GLY A 175 -33.00 8.05 16.27
C GLY A 175 -32.20 9.21 16.88
N PRO A 176 -30.87 9.07 16.99
CA PRO A 176 -30.03 10.16 17.44
C PRO A 176 -30.05 11.32 16.44
N VAL A 177 -30.21 12.54 16.96
CA VAL A 177 -30.14 13.78 16.17
C VAL A 177 -28.83 14.47 16.46
N PHE A 178 -27.91 14.42 15.49
CA PHE A 178 -26.63 15.10 15.60
C PHE A 178 -26.77 16.58 15.22
N GLN A 179 -25.91 17.41 15.80
CA GLN A 179 -25.92 18.85 15.62
C GLN A 179 -24.48 19.33 15.62
N MET A 180 -24.08 20.12 14.62
CA MET A 180 -22.72 20.64 14.54
C MET A 180 -22.39 21.63 15.67
N SER A 181 -23.40 22.29 16.23
CA SER A 181 -23.26 23.22 17.37
C SER A 181 -23.01 22.51 18.71
N ASN A 182 -23.31 21.21 18.82
CA ASN A 182 -23.01 20.45 20.02
C ASN A 182 -21.64 19.78 19.85
N MET A 183 -20.63 20.25 20.59
CA MET A 183 -19.26 19.72 20.50
C MET A 183 -19.17 18.26 20.96
N GLU A 184 -20.08 17.77 21.81
CA GLU A 184 -20.13 16.34 22.14
C GLU A 184 -20.54 15.45 20.96
N HIS A 185 -21.10 16.03 19.90
CA HIS A 185 -21.45 15.32 18.68
C HIS A 185 -20.32 15.31 17.66
N TRP A 186 -19.22 16.02 17.89
CA TRP A 186 -18.03 15.86 17.03
C TRP A 186 -17.35 14.55 17.36
N ILE A 187 -16.72 13.96 16.35
CA ILE A 187 -16.13 12.63 16.40
C ILE A 187 -14.61 12.80 16.56
N PRO A 188 -14.08 12.78 17.79
CA PRO A 188 -12.64 12.81 18.03
C PRO A 188 -11.99 11.44 17.75
N SER A 189 -10.71 11.45 17.39
CA SER A 189 -9.83 10.29 17.52
C SER A 189 -9.71 9.85 18.99
N SER A 190 -9.34 8.59 19.22
CA SER A 190 -9.18 8.01 20.57
C SER A 190 -8.28 8.79 21.53
N ASP A 191 -7.29 9.52 20.99
CA ASP A 191 -6.31 10.27 21.76
C ASP A 191 -6.73 11.74 22.00
N VAL A 192 -7.98 12.09 21.69
CA VAL A 192 -8.54 13.42 21.90
C VAL A 192 -9.76 13.33 22.81
N ARG A 193 -9.77 14.16 23.86
CA ARG A 193 -10.91 14.30 24.76
C ARG A 193 -11.56 15.67 24.61
N TYR A 194 -12.88 15.68 24.65
CA TYR A 194 -13.65 16.91 24.77
C TYR A 194 -13.80 17.28 26.25
N ASP A 195 -13.36 18.49 26.61
CA ASP A 195 -13.55 19.11 27.91
C ASP A 195 -14.80 20.00 27.83
N SER A 196 -15.90 19.55 28.45
CA SER A 196 -17.17 20.27 28.43
C SER A 196 -17.17 21.53 29.31
N ILE A 197 -16.25 21.64 30.26
CA ILE A 197 -16.13 22.82 31.14
C ILE A 197 -15.45 23.95 30.36
N GLU A 198 -14.37 23.63 29.65
CA GLU A 198 -13.65 24.60 28.82
C GLU A 198 -14.23 24.78 27.42
N ASN A 199 -15.13 23.88 27.01
CA ASN A 199 -15.64 23.75 25.65
C ASN A 199 -14.48 23.67 24.64
N SER A 200 -13.55 22.75 24.89
CA SER A 200 -12.31 22.59 24.12
C SER A 200 -11.99 21.11 23.88
N PHE A 201 -11.26 20.81 22.82
CA PHE A 201 -10.68 19.48 22.59
C PHE A 201 -9.23 19.50 23.04
N LYS A 202 -8.84 18.50 23.83
CA LYS A 202 -7.49 18.31 24.37
C LYS A 202 -6.93 17.01 23.84
N MET A 203 -5.68 17.06 23.38
CA MET A 203 -4.95 15.90 22.92
C MET A 203 -4.21 15.28 24.12
N GLU A 204 -4.36 13.96 24.33
CA GLU A 204 -3.72 13.25 25.45
C GLU A 204 -2.32 12.71 25.11
N GLN A 205 -2.06 12.45 23.82
CA GLN A 205 -0.78 11.90 23.32
C GLN A 205 -0.26 12.69 22.14
N TYR A 206 1.05 12.93 22.11
CA TYR A 206 1.70 13.86 21.18
C TYR A 206 2.29 13.22 19.92
N ASP A 207 2.22 11.90 19.77
CA ASP A 207 3.06 11.20 18.77
C ASP A 207 2.43 11.12 17.35
N THR A 208 1.19 11.56 17.15
CA THR A 208 0.48 11.43 15.87
C THR A 208 -0.42 12.61 15.52
N GLU A 209 -0.70 12.79 14.21
CA GLU A 209 -1.78 13.69 13.78
C GLU A 209 -3.12 13.04 14.15
N VAL A 210 -3.93 13.75 14.95
CA VAL A 210 -5.25 13.30 15.40
C VAL A 210 -6.33 14.18 14.81
N THR A 211 -7.51 13.62 14.59
CA THR A 211 -8.59 14.30 13.87
C THR A 211 -9.83 14.45 14.72
N ILE A 212 -10.55 15.55 14.53
CA ILE A 212 -11.87 15.79 15.11
C ILE A 212 -12.80 16.15 13.96
N GLN A 213 -13.78 15.29 13.70
CA GLN A 213 -14.65 15.40 12.53
C GLN A 213 -16.07 15.81 12.93
N SER A 214 -16.68 16.70 12.17
CA SER A 214 -18.11 16.98 12.33
C SER A 214 -18.95 15.76 11.95
N PRO A 215 -20.06 15.49 12.66
CA PRO A 215 -20.98 14.40 12.30
C PRO A 215 -21.85 14.74 11.08
N LEU A 216 -21.86 16.01 10.65
CA LEU A 216 -22.69 16.55 9.58
C LEU A 216 -21.84 17.30 8.54
N PRO A 217 -22.23 17.29 7.27
CA PRO A 217 -21.59 18.10 6.24
C PRO A 217 -21.99 19.57 6.38
N LEU A 218 -21.19 20.46 5.80
CA LEU A 218 -21.63 21.82 5.54
C LEU A 218 -22.80 21.81 4.55
N SER A 219 -23.78 22.69 4.78
CA SER A 219 -25.04 22.75 4.04
C SER A 219 -25.46 24.22 3.82
N LEU A 220 -26.69 24.46 3.35
CA LEU A 220 -27.25 25.82 3.32
C LEU A 220 -27.48 26.38 4.74
N ASP A 221 -27.92 25.53 5.67
CA ASP A 221 -28.18 25.93 7.05
C ASP A 221 -26.88 26.20 7.82
N ILE A 222 -25.82 25.50 7.42
CA ILE A 222 -24.51 25.56 8.05
C ILE A 222 -23.46 25.67 6.93
N CYS A 223 -23.33 26.87 6.38
CA CYS A 223 -22.40 27.11 5.27
C CYS A 223 -20.96 27.36 5.73
N HIS A 224 -20.71 27.52 7.03
CA HIS A 224 -19.42 27.91 7.57
C HIS A 224 -19.22 27.38 9.00
N PHE A 225 -18.01 26.91 9.30
CA PHE A 225 -17.60 26.56 10.66
C PHE A 225 -16.30 27.29 11.02
N GLU A 226 -16.13 27.60 12.30
CA GLU A 226 -14.90 28.18 12.83
C GLU A 226 -14.42 27.41 14.07
N VAL A 227 -13.10 27.37 14.24
CA VAL A 227 -12.42 26.94 15.45
C VAL A 227 -11.69 28.13 16.05
N VAL A 228 -11.67 28.20 17.39
CA VAL A 228 -10.92 29.20 18.14
C VAL A 228 -9.69 28.53 18.73
N ILE A 229 -8.52 29.05 18.41
CA ILE A 229 -7.24 28.51 18.90
C ILE A 229 -7.13 28.83 20.40
N LYS A 230 -7.20 27.81 21.26
CA LYS A 230 -7.10 28.00 22.72
C LYS A 230 -5.66 28.04 23.21
N GLU A 231 -4.79 27.28 22.55
CA GLU A 231 -3.38 27.16 22.86
C GLU A 231 -2.60 27.05 21.56
N VAL A 232 -1.39 27.59 21.58
CA VAL A 232 -0.41 27.52 20.49
C VAL A 232 0.82 26.87 21.12
N SER A 233 1.46 25.93 20.42
CA SER A 233 2.70 25.35 20.94
C SER A 233 3.77 26.42 21.13
N ASP A 234 4.80 26.13 21.92
CA ASP A 234 5.93 27.04 22.11
C ASP A 234 6.61 27.40 20.77
N GLU A 235 6.51 26.52 19.78
CA GLU A 235 7.01 26.70 18.41
C GLU A 235 6.06 27.44 17.45
N GLY A 236 4.91 27.93 17.95
CA GLY A 236 3.91 28.61 17.12
C GLY A 236 3.06 27.66 16.28
N THR A 237 3.03 26.35 16.58
CA THR A 237 2.21 25.40 15.85
C THR A 237 0.77 25.48 16.30
N VAL A 238 -0.13 25.38 15.32
CA VAL A 238 -1.56 25.54 15.47
C VAL A 238 -2.32 24.44 14.74
N PRO A 239 -3.57 24.16 15.13
CA PRO A 239 -4.41 23.20 14.44
C PRO A 239 -4.54 23.50 12.95
N SER A 240 -4.57 22.45 12.13
CA SER A 240 -4.97 22.57 10.74
C SER A 240 -6.49 22.39 10.64
N ILE A 241 -7.12 23.05 9.67
CA ILE A 241 -8.54 22.87 9.36
C ILE A 241 -8.70 22.26 7.97
N ALA A 242 -9.69 21.39 7.82
CA ALA A 242 -9.91 20.66 6.60
C ALA A 242 -11.40 20.42 6.30
N LEU A 243 -11.69 20.04 5.07
CA LEU A 243 -12.96 19.48 4.62
C LEU A 243 -12.70 18.07 4.06
N SER A 244 -13.60 17.11 4.33
CA SER A 244 -13.52 15.76 3.76
C SER A 244 -14.86 15.25 3.24
N SER A 245 -14.86 14.23 2.38
CA SER A 245 -16.06 13.56 1.86
C SER A 245 -16.73 12.59 2.87
N CYS A 246 -16.35 12.69 4.16
CA CYS A 246 -16.77 11.91 5.34
C CYS A 246 -15.82 10.81 5.83
N SER A 247 -14.78 10.43 5.07
CA SER A 247 -13.73 9.51 5.52
C SER A 247 -12.36 10.09 5.22
N PRO A 248 -11.42 10.11 6.19
CA PRO A 248 -10.06 10.63 5.98
C PRO A 248 -9.16 9.67 5.19
N ILE A 249 -9.70 8.60 4.57
CA ILE A 249 -8.95 7.90 3.54
C ILE A 249 -8.56 8.94 2.49
N LYS A 250 -7.34 8.86 1.96
CA LYS A 250 -6.93 9.59 0.78
C LYS A 250 -7.30 8.75 -0.45
N PRO A 251 -8.51 8.85 -1.05
CA PRO A 251 -8.63 8.48 -2.45
C PRO A 251 -7.56 9.23 -3.24
N ALA A 252 -6.89 8.54 -4.16
CA ALA A 252 -6.09 9.22 -5.16
C ALA A 252 -7.07 10.06 -6.00
N PRO A 253 -7.03 11.41 -5.93
CA PRO A 253 -7.98 12.22 -6.67
C PRO A 253 -7.79 11.94 -8.16
N THR A 254 -8.87 11.58 -8.87
CA THR A 254 -8.83 11.35 -10.32
C THR A 254 -8.67 12.66 -11.10
N SER A 255 -8.95 13.80 -10.47
CA SER A 255 -8.69 15.14 -11.02
C SER A 255 -8.40 16.17 -9.92
N SER A 256 -7.84 17.32 -10.29
CA SER A 256 -7.58 18.42 -9.36
C SER A 256 -8.85 19.02 -8.73
N LEU A 257 -10.01 18.86 -9.37
CA LEU A 257 -11.32 19.35 -8.91
C LEU A 257 -12.04 18.36 -8.00
N LEU A 258 -11.78 17.06 -8.16
CA LEU A 258 -12.34 16.00 -7.34
C LEU A 258 -11.35 15.66 -6.23
N ARG A 259 -11.47 16.35 -5.10
CA ARG A 259 -10.65 16.09 -3.91
C ARG A 259 -11.56 15.67 -2.77
N ASP A 260 -11.36 14.44 -2.30
CA ASP A 260 -12.04 13.91 -1.11
C ASP A 260 -11.55 14.52 0.19
N PHE A 261 -10.44 15.26 0.14
CA PHE A 261 -9.80 15.87 1.30
C PHE A 261 -9.14 17.19 0.93
N LEU A 262 -9.56 18.26 1.60
CA LEU A 262 -9.04 19.62 1.45
C LEU A 262 -8.45 20.05 2.78
N ARG A 263 -7.12 20.09 2.89
CA ARG A 263 -6.43 20.58 4.10
C ARG A 263 -5.85 21.95 3.87
N TRP A 264 -6.05 22.83 4.85
CA TRP A 264 -5.34 24.10 4.92
C TRP A 264 -4.43 24.11 6.14
N ASN A 265 -3.16 24.45 5.90
CA ASN A 265 -2.16 24.68 6.93
C ASN A 265 -1.87 26.18 6.95
N SER A 266 -1.81 26.78 8.13
CA SER A 266 -1.45 28.18 8.28
C SER A 266 0.01 28.41 7.91
N SER A 267 0.29 29.36 7.01
CA SER A 267 1.65 29.82 6.72
C SER A 267 2.09 31.01 7.58
N GLY A 268 1.17 31.59 8.36
CA GLY A 268 1.43 32.75 9.22
C GLY A 268 1.50 32.40 10.71
N VAL A 269 1.98 33.35 11.51
CA VAL A 269 2.00 33.25 12.98
C VAL A 269 0.59 33.48 13.50
N LEU A 270 -0.14 32.39 13.74
CA LEU A 270 -1.42 32.44 14.42
C LEU A 270 -1.21 32.46 15.93
N GLN A 271 -2.08 33.17 16.64
CA GLN A 271 -2.00 33.38 18.08
C GLN A 271 -3.17 32.74 18.81
N LYS A 272 -3.03 32.62 20.13
CA LYS A 272 -4.14 32.28 21.01
C LYS A 272 -5.31 33.24 20.77
N ASN A 273 -6.49 32.67 20.64
CA ASN A 273 -7.78 33.27 20.30
C ASN A 273 -8.01 33.64 18.83
N ASP A 274 -7.05 33.41 17.93
CA ASP A 274 -7.32 33.50 16.50
C ASP A 274 -8.38 32.48 16.09
N ARG A 275 -9.16 32.84 15.07
CA ARG A 275 -10.25 32.05 14.52
C ARG A 275 -9.88 31.52 13.16
N LEU A 276 -10.06 30.23 12.95
CA LEU A 276 -9.87 29.58 11.65
C LEU A 276 -11.17 28.94 11.22
N GLY A 277 -11.58 29.11 9.97
CA GLY A 277 -12.81 28.49 9.49
C GLY A 277 -12.76 28.04 8.06
N TRP A 278 -13.62 27.08 7.72
CA TRP A 278 -13.98 26.77 6.34
C TRP A 278 -15.44 27.10 6.11
N GLY A 279 -15.74 27.60 4.93
CA GLY A 279 -17.10 27.70 4.45
C GLY A 279 -17.24 27.24 3.01
N ILE A 280 -18.49 27.04 2.63
CA ILE A 280 -18.92 26.68 1.29
C ILE A 280 -19.96 27.69 0.81
N ASN A 281 -19.92 28.00 -0.47
CA ASN A 281 -20.96 28.77 -1.12
C ASN A 281 -21.34 28.12 -2.44
N TYR A 282 -22.60 27.74 -2.56
CA TYR A 282 -23.14 27.17 -3.79
C TYR A 282 -23.32 28.27 -4.83
N LEU A 283 -23.13 27.92 -6.11
CA LEU A 283 -23.30 28.85 -7.22
C LEU A 283 -24.75 29.38 -7.25
N PRO A 284 -25.00 30.68 -7.47
CA PRO A 284 -26.35 31.24 -7.48
C PRO A 284 -27.30 30.51 -8.44
N MET A 285 -26.83 30.18 -9.64
CA MET A 285 -27.60 29.45 -10.65
C MET A 285 -28.01 28.04 -10.22
N GLU A 286 -27.22 27.40 -9.35
CA GLU A 286 -27.58 26.09 -8.79
C GLU A 286 -28.65 26.25 -7.71
N LYS A 287 -28.49 27.22 -6.80
CA LYS A 287 -29.46 27.51 -5.72
C LYS A 287 -30.86 27.87 -6.23
N GLU A 288 -30.95 28.46 -7.41
CA GLU A 288 -32.22 28.85 -8.04
C GLU A 288 -32.97 27.66 -8.67
N LYS A 289 -32.35 26.48 -8.79
CA LYS A 289 -33.02 25.27 -9.29
C LYS A 289 -34.08 24.82 -8.29
N LYS A 290 -35.25 24.43 -8.79
CA LYS A 290 -36.38 23.96 -7.97
C LYS A 290 -36.05 22.66 -7.22
N ASP A 291 -35.16 21.86 -7.78
CA ASP A 291 -34.67 20.58 -7.26
C ASP A 291 -33.25 20.70 -6.68
N PHE A 292 -32.84 21.90 -6.27
CA PHE A 292 -31.54 22.11 -5.63
C PHE A 292 -31.41 21.23 -4.37
N ASP A 293 -30.41 20.35 -4.40
CA ASP A 293 -30.01 19.52 -3.27
C ASP A 293 -28.59 19.95 -2.83
N PRO A 294 -28.41 20.53 -1.62
CA PRO A 294 -27.09 20.93 -1.15
C PRO A 294 -26.15 19.74 -0.93
N LEU A 295 -26.66 18.50 -0.90
CA LEU A 295 -25.87 17.28 -0.74
C LEU A 295 -25.60 16.58 -2.07
N ALA A 296 -26.07 17.10 -3.21
CA ALA A 296 -25.73 16.56 -4.51
C ALA A 296 -24.28 16.88 -4.91
N GLU A 297 -23.73 16.05 -5.80
CA GLU A 297 -22.45 16.32 -6.46
C GLU A 297 -22.57 17.55 -7.37
N GLN A 298 -21.81 18.60 -7.06
CA GLN A 298 -21.91 19.88 -7.74
C GLN A 298 -20.69 20.77 -7.48
N LEU A 299 -20.49 21.79 -8.32
CA LEU A 299 -19.43 22.77 -8.08
C LEU A 299 -19.81 23.71 -6.93
N VAL A 300 -18.92 23.83 -5.95
CA VAL A 300 -19.06 24.76 -4.81
C VAL A 300 -17.81 25.61 -4.66
N LEU A 301 -17.98 26.85 -4.20
CA LEU A 301 -16.87 27.69 -3.78
C LEU A 301 -16.56 27.37 -2.31
N CYS A 302 -15.44 26.68 -2.06
CA CYS A 302 -14.92 26.55 -0.70
C CYS A 302 -14.02 27.74 -0.37
N TYR A 303 -14.11 28.27 0.84
CA TYR A 303 -13.29 29.38 1.30
C TYR A 303 -12.80 29.15 2.73
N ILE A 304 -11.64 29.71 3.05
CA ILE A 304 -11.03 29.69 4.38
C ILE A 304 -11.13 31.08 4.97
N THR A 305 -11.54 31.17 6.23
CA THR A 305 -11.50 32.40 7.02
C THR A 305 -10.38 32.34 8.06
N VAL A 306 -9.70 33.46 8.22
CA VAL A 306 -8.81 33.74 9.36
C VAL A 306 -9.33 35.00 10.01
N ASN A 307 -9.71 34.92 11.29
CA ASN A 307 -10.34 36.03 12.03
C ASN A 307 -11.49 36.66 11.22
N THR A 308 -12.44 35.80 10.82
CA THR A 308 -13.63 36.12 10.00
C THR A 308 -13.37 36.71 8.62
N THR A 309 -12.11 36.90 8.21
CA THR A 309 -11.73 37.43 6.90
C THR A 309 -11.36 36.29 5.96
N VAL A 310 -11.87 36.31 4.73
CA VAL A 310 -11.55 35.28 3.72
C VAL A 310 -10.08 35.38 3.32
N ALA A 311 -9.29 34.38 3.69
CA ALA A 311 -7.86 34.30 3.40
C ALA A 311 -7.57 33.52 2.10
N HIS A 312 -8.41 32.55 1.77
CA HIS A 312 -8.28 31.73 0.57
C HIS A 312 -9.65 31.28 0.07
N LYS A 313 -9.79 31.08 -1.24
CA LYS A 313 -11.01 30.55 -1.85
C LYS A 313 -10.68 29.79 -3.13
N GLN A 314 -11.38 28.68 -3.34
CA GLN A 314 -11.20 27.85 -4.53
C GLN A 314 -12.50 27.08 -4.82
N ILE A 315 -12.77 26.85 -6.10
CA ILE A 315 -13.91 26.06 -6.55
C ILE A 315 -13.52 24.58 -6.55
N PHE A 316 -14.38 23.74 -5.99
CA PHE A 316 -14.23 22.29 -5.96
C PHE A 316 -15.51 21.61 -6.43
N LEU A 317 -15.38 20.38 -6.93
CA LEU A 317 -16.51 19.49 -7.10
C LEU A 317 -16.81 18.86 -5.75
N GLN A 318 -17.90 19.30 -5.12
CA GLN A 318 -18.42 18.70 -3.90
C GLN A 318 -18.86 17.27 -4.20
N PRO A 319 -18.51 16.28 -3.37
CA PRO A 319 -19.04 14.93 -3.49
C PRO A 319 -20.52 14.88 -3.09
N GLU A 320 -21.23 13.83 -3.51
CA GLU A 320 -22.53 13.50 -2.91
C GLU A 320 -22.39 13.35 -1.38
N GLY A 321 -23.35 13.84 -0.61
CA GLY A 321 -23.28 13.90 0.86
C GLY A 321 -22.53 15.10 1.42
N GLY A 322 -21.89 15.92 0.59
CA GLY A 322 -21.29 17.19 1.01
C GLY A 322 -19.92 17.07 1.67
N PHE A 323 -19.38 18.22 2.09
CA PHE A 323 -18.08 18.32 2.77
C PHE A 323 -18.23 18.39 4.28
N TYR A 324 -17.59 17.46 4.99
CA TYR A 324 -17.56 17.39 6.45
C TYR A 324 -16.38 18.19 7.00
N PRO A 325 -16.65 19.16 7.89
CA PRO A 325 -15.62 19.83 8.69
C PRO A 325 -14.70 18.86 9.41
N LEU A 326 -13.41 19.16 9.39
CA LEU A 326 -12.38 18.41 10.07
C LEU A 326 -11.37 19.36 10.71
N VAL A 327 -10.99 19.08 11.95
CA VAL A 327 -9.89 19.73 12.65
C VAL A 327 -8.80 18.69 12.84
N ILE A 328 -7.56 19.07 12.53
CA ILE A 328 -6.39 18.19 12.67
C ILE A 328 -5.49 18.83 13.71
N LEU A 329 -5.37 18.16 14.86
CA LEU A 329 -4.38 18.51 15.86
C LEU A 329 -3.09 17.77 15.50
N LYS A 330 -1.98 18.49 15.58
CA LYS A 330 -0.66 17.96 15.29
C LYS A 330 0.27 18.49 16.34
N ASP A 331 0.99 17.60 17.01
CA ASP A 331 2.25 18.01 17.59
C ASP A 331 3.30 18.09 16.48
N THR A 332 3.96 19.24 16.39
CA THR A 332 5.11 19.39 15.50
C THR A 332 6.41 18.96 16.15
N ASP A 333 6.42 18.85 17.46
CA ASP A 333 7.63 18.66 18.22
C ASP A 333 7.91 17.17 18.15
N VAL A 334 9.00 16.80 17.46
CA VAL A 334 9.45 15.42 17.48
C VAL A 334 10.04 15.19 18.87
N PRO A 335 9.42 14.40 19.74
CA PRO A 335 9.92 14.27 21.09
C PRO A 335 11.27 13.57 21.06
N LEU A 336 12.19 13.94 21.96
CA LEU A 336 13.49 13.27 22.09
C LEU A 336 13.33 11.76 22.34
N SER A 337 12.21 11.33 22.92
CA SER A 337 11.85 9.91 23.10
C SER A 337 11.66 9.15 21.79
N MET A 338 11.48 9.83 20.65
CA MET A 338 11.43 9.19 19.33
C MET A 338 12.83 8.73 18.88
N PHE A 339 13.89 9.07 19.59
CA PHE A 339 15.26 8.71 19.24
C PHE A 339 15.88 7.83 20.30
N ARG A 340 16.62 6.82 19.85
CA ARG A 340 17.65 6.17 20.65
C ARG A 340 19.00 6.55 20.07
N MET A 341 19.84 7.24 20.84
CA MET A 341 21.12 7.76 20.39
C MET A 341 22.27 7.45 21.37
N SER A 342 23.48 7.38 20.83
CA SER A 342 24.71 7.31 21.62
C SER A 342 24.94 8.61 22.39
N GLN A 343 25.64 8.54 23.54
CA GLN A 343 25.78 9.67 24.48
C GLN A 343 26.50 10.90 23.89
N ASP A 344 27.43 10.68 22.95
CA ASP A 344 28.26 11.76 22.40
C ASP A 344 27.64 12.43 21.15
N MET A 345 26.37 12.13 20.84
CA MET A 345 25.66 12.72 19.70
C MET A 345 24.90 13.99 20.10
N ASP A 346 25.18 15.09 19.40
CA ASP A 346 24.35 16.28 19.47
C ASP A 346 23.18 16.15 18.47
N LEU A 347 21.94 16.31 18.94
CA LEU A 347 20.73 16.36 18.12
C LEU A 347 20.07 17.74 18.23
N THR A 348 19.83 18.39 17.10
CA THR A 348 18.95 19.56 17.00
C THR A 348 17.75 19.21 16.15
N ILE A 349 16.56 19.30 16.74
CA ILE A 349 15.29 19.01 16.07
C ILE A 349 14.71 20.31 15.52
N SER A 350 14.16 20.26 14.31
CA SER A 350 13.34 21.32 13.73
C SER A 350 12.07 20.71 13.11
N LYS A 351 11.12 21.55 12.69
CA LYS A 351 9.89 21.11 12.00
C LYS A 351 10.14 20.29 10.73
N GLN A 352 11.31 20.44 10.10
CA GLN A 352 11.60 19.88 8.78
C GLN A 352 12.68 18.80 8.77
N MET A 353 13.65 18.94 9.66
CA MET A 353 14.88 18.15 9.67
C MET A 353 15.53 18.10 11.06
N CYS A 354 16.43 17.16 11.24
CA CYS A 354 17.05 16.77 12.50
C CYS A 354 18.52 16.81 12.19
N ARG A 355 19.21 17.79 12.74
CA ARG A 355 20.64 17.91 12.57
C ARG A 355 21.32 17.03 13.59
N LEU A 356 22.03 16.03 13.10
CA LEU A 356 22.90 15.18 13.89
C LEU A 356 24.33 15.69 13.75
N ARG A 357 24.98 15.98 14.87
CA ARG A 357 26.37 16.42 14.93
C ARG A 357 27.16 15.50 15.86
N LEU A 358 28.19 14.88 15.31
CA LEU A 358 29.20 14.17 16.10
C LEU A 358 30.40 15.10 16.32
N PRO A 359 30.72 15.48 17.56
CA PRO A 359 31.89 16.28 17.90
C PRO A 359 33.21 15.64 17.46
N GLN A 360 34.25 16.47 17.33
CA GLN A 360 35.57 16.06 16.85
C GLN A 360 36.27 15.06 17.79
N ASP A 361 36.05 15.24 19.09
CA ASP A 361 36.62 14.46 20.19
C ASP A 361 35.91 13.11 20.41
N SER A 362 34.76 12.88 19.78
CA SER A 362 34.00 11.64 19.87
C SER A 362 34.67 10.54 19.04
N MET A 363 35.17 9.52 19.73
CA MET A 363 35.84 8.36 19.10
C MET A 363 34.86 7.20 18.87
N GLY A 364 35.13 6.41 17.83
CA GLY A 364 34.37 5.20 17.52
C GLY A 364 33.07 5.46 16.73
N ILE A 365 32.20 4.45 16.73
CA ILE A 365 30.91 4.47 16.04
C ILE A 365 29.83 4.87 17.01
N HIS A 366 28.97 5.80 16.58
CA HIS A 366 27.81 6.30 17.31
C HIS A 366 26.57 6.07 16.47
N ALA A 367 25.57 5.39 17.02
CA ALA A 367 24.30 5.13 16.36
C ALA A 367 23.21 6.09 16.83
N VAL A 368 22.30 6.40 15.90
CA VAL A 368 21.01 7.05 16.13
C VAL A 368 19.95 6.24 15.42
N GLN A 369 18.94 5.81 16.16
CA GLN A 369 17.79 5.11 15.62
C GLN A 369 16.52 5.90 15.89
N PHE A 370 15.69 6.01 14.87
CA PHE A 370 14.37 6.63 14.93
C PHE A 370 13.38 5.54 15.31
N LEU A 371 12.73 5.67 16.46
CA LEU A 371 11.86 4.65 17.04
C LEU A 371 10.47 4.58 16.39
N LYS A 372 10.22 5.44 15.38
CA LYS A 372 9.06 5.33 14.52
C LYS A 372 9.38 4.43 13.32
N PRO A 373 8.69 3.29 13.16
CA PRO A 373 8.93 2.38 12.04
C PRO A 373 8.58 3.04 10.70
N LEU A 374 9.26 2.61 9.65
CA LEU A 374 8.80 2.82 8.29
C LEU A 374 7.44 2.12 8.13
N THR A 375 6.58 2.67 7.29
CA THR A 375 5.26 2.10 6.95
C THR A 375 5.03 2.20 5.44
N GLU A 376 4.01 1.55 4.89
CA GLU A 376 3.70 1.65 3.45
C GLU A 376 3.50 3.10 2.97
N ILE A 377 2.96 3.96 3.85
CA ILE A 377 2.70 5.37 3.56
C ILE A 377 3.95 6.21 3.81
N GLN A 378 4.65 5.92 4.91
CA GLN A 378 5.85 6.62 5.35
C GLN A 378 7.07 5.72 5.16
N ASN A 379 7.37 5.42 3.91
CA ASN A 379 8.28 4.34 3.54
C ASN A 379 9.71 4.80 3.22
N SER A 380 10.04 6.07 3.43
CA SER A 380 11.37 6.58 3.11
C SER A 380 11.83 7.68 4.07
N PHE A 381 13.15 7.87 4.09
CA PHE A 381 13.85 8.96 4.77
C PHE A 381 15.15 9.24 4.04
N PHE A 382 15.72 10.43 4.21
CA PHE A 382 17.00 10.77 3.61
C PHE A 382 17.87 11.60 4.54
N ILE A 383 19.14 11.68 4.19
CA ILE A 383 20.13 12.54 4.82
C ILE A 383 20.74 13.48 3.79
N GLU A 384 21.09 14.68 4.23
CA GLU A 384 22.03 15.56 3.54
C GLU A 384 23.33 15.59 4.35
N VAL A 385 24.44 15.27 3.69
CA VAL A 385 25.74 15.24 4.36
C VAL A 385 26.31 16.65 4.36
N GLN A 386 26.34 17.32 5.52
CA GLN A 386 26.83 18.70 5.63
C GLN A 386 28.35 18.75 5.81
N SER A 387 28.91 17.88 6.65
CA SER A 387 30.35 17.79 6.91
C SER A 387 30.78 16.34 7.06
N LEU A 388 31.75 15.92 6.25
CA LEU A 388 32.36 14.59 6.30
C LEU A 388 33.81 14.64 5.80
N ASN A 389 34.75 14.18 6.62
CA ASN A 389 36.16 14.04 6.24
C ASN A 389 36.43 12.66 5.59
N GLU A 390 37.53 12.52 4.84
CA GLU A 390 37.96 11.25 4.22
C GLU A 390 38.20 10.12 5.23
N ASP A 391 38.63 10.46 6.45
CA ASP A 391 38.84 9.51 7.54
C ASP A 391 37.55 9.21 8.34
N SER A 392 36.53 10.03 8.17
CA SER A 392 35.22 9.87 8.82
C SER A 392 34.27 9.04 7.95
N PHE A 393 33.15 8.57 8.51
CA PHE A 393 32.08 7.99 7.71
C PHE A 393 30.70 8.11 8.31
N VAL A 394 29.71 7.99 7.42
CA VAL A 394 28.28 7.86 7.74
C VAL A 394 27.81 6.49 7.26
N GLY A 395 26.98 5.83 8.05
CA GLY A 395 26.22 4.66 7.64
C GLY A 395 24.73 4.95 7.75
N ILE A 396 23.95 4.52 6.78
CA ILE A 396 22.49 4.74 6.73
C ILE A 396 21.78 3.44 6.34
N GLY A 397 20.64 3.14 6.97
CA GLY A 397 19.89 1.93 6.66
C GLY A 397 18.69 1.67 7.56
N VAL A 398 18.28 0.41 7.63
CA VAL A 398 17.12 -0.05 8.42
C VAL A 398 17.56 -1.21 9.32
N ALA A 399 17.17 -1.17 10.59
CA ALA A 399 17.48 -2.20 11.58
C ALA A 399 16.39 -2.30 12.66
N GLY A 400 16.40 -3.41 13.41
CA GLY A 400 15.49 -3.64 14.54
C GLY A 400 15.78 -2.80 15.77
N LEU A 401 14.84 -2.81 16.73
CA LEU A 401 14.94 -2.09 18.01
C LEU A 401 16.13 -2.55 18.86
N ASP A 402 16.65 -3.76 18.64
CA ASP A 402 17.82 -4.32 19.33
C ASP A 402 19.16 -3.92 18.70
N PHE A 403 19.17 -3.01 17.71
CA PHE A 403 20.40 -2.59 17.03
C PHE A 403 21.45 -2.04 18.01
N PRO A 404 22.72 -2.49 17.97
CA PRO A 404 23.75 -2.04 18.92
C PRO A 404 24.34 -0.66 18.60
N ASP A 405 24.59 0.15 19.64
CA ASP A 405 25.06 1.54 19.52
C ASP A 405 26.41 1.71 18.78
N LYS A 406 27.28 0.69 18.83
CA LYS A 406 28.65 0.72 18.28
C LYS A 406 28.81 -0.14 17.02
N LYS A 407 27.73 -0.36 16.28
CA LYS A 407 27.71 -1.14 15.04
C LYS A 407 27.20 -0.30 13.88
N GLN A 408 27.44 -0.78 12.66
CA GLN A 408 26.98 -0.17 11.42
C GLN A 408 25.75 -0.91 10.89
N PRO A 409 24.75 -0.21 10.31
CA PRO A 409 23.62 -0.87 9.67
C PRO A 409 24.11 -1.80 8.55
N GLY A 410 23.48 -2.97 8.43
CA GLY A 410 23.91 -4.04 7.53
C GLY A 410 24.98 -4.97 8.09
N LYS A 411 25.77 -4.54 9.09
CA LYS A 411 26.79 -5.37 9.76
C LYS A 411 26.28 -6.11 11.01
N VAL A 412 24.97 -6.13 11.20
CA VAL A 412 24.28 -6.92 12.22
C VAL A 412 23.16 -7.73 11.55
N LYS A 413 22.76 -8.86 12.14
CA LYS A 413 21.61 -9.63 11.66
C LYS A 413 20.36 -8.75 11.58
N LYS A 414 19.45 -9.06 10.64
CA LYS A 414 18.19 -8.31 10.44
C LYS A 414 18.39 -6.80 10.27
N SER A 415 19.49 -6.42 9.60
CA SER A 415 19.74 -5.03 9.23
C SER A 415 20.29 -4.95 7.82
N VAL A 416 20.05 -3.82 7.17
CA VAL A 416 20.60 -3.46 5.86
C VAL A 416 21.16 -2.05 5.97
N GLY A 417 22.31 -1.78 5.36
CA GLY A 417 22.86 -0.43 5.35
C GLY A 417 23.85 -0.14 4.25
N TRP A 418 24.01 1.14 3.94
CA TRP A 418 24.96 1.68 2.99
C TRP A 418 25.98 2.53 3.74
N LEU A 419 27.28 2.36 3.44
CA LEU A 419 28.36 3.09 4.10
C LEU A 419 29.07 4.05 3.14
N SER A 420 29.29 5.28 3.60
CA SER A 420 29.93 6.34 2.82
C SER A 420 31.39 6.02 2.45
N ARG A 421 32.12 5.37 3.36
CA ARG A 421 33.58 5.16 3.28
C ARG A 421 33.99 4.30 2.10
N ASP A 422 33.29 3.19 1.90
CA ASP A 422 33.61 2.19 0.90
C ASP A 422 32.53 2.10 -0.20
N GLY A 423 31.42 2.82 -0.03
CA GLY A 423 30.26 2.79 -0.92
C GLY A 423 29.50 1.48 -0.86
N LYS A 424 29.79 0.58 0.07
CA LYS A 424 29.26 -0.79 0.05
C LYS A 424 27.89 -0.90 0.71
N LEU A 425 27.04 -1.74 0.11
CA LEU A 425 25.73 -2.12 0.63
C LEU A 425 25.84 -3.42 1.44
N TYR A 426 25.82 -3.29 2.75
CA TYR A 426 25.90 -4.37 3.74
C TYR A 426 24.50 -4.87 4.13
N PHE A 427 24.41 -6.15 4.48
CA PHE A 427 23.17 -6.75 4.97
C PHE A 427 23.45 -7.95 5.87
N ASN A 428 22.55 -8.16 6.83
CA ASN A 428 22.43 -9.34 7.67
C ASN A 428 23.73 -9.79 8.38
N GLY A 429 24.62 -8.86 8.73
CA GLY A 429 25.85 -9.18 9.46
C GLY A 429 27.02 -9.64 8.61
N ARG A 430 26.89 -9.61 7.28
CA ARG A 430 27.93 -10.09 6.37
C ARG A 430 29.08 -9.08 6.27
N SER A 431 30.31 -9.58 6.25
CA SER A 431 31.53 -8.77 6.12
C SER A 431 31.84 -8.33 4.69
N GLU A 432 31.26 -9.01 3.70
CA GLU A 432 31.48 -8.75 2.27
C GLU A 432 30.18 -8.34 1.59
N SER A 433 30.22 -7.22 0.84
CA SER A 433 29.16 -6.85 -0.09
C SER A 433 29.59 -7.23 -1.51
N TYR A 434 28.73 -7.96 -2.23
CA TYR A 434 28.98 -8.32 -3.63
C TYR A 434 28.69 -7.19 -4.63
N ILE A 435 28.14 -6.05 -4.17
CA ILE A 435 27.86 -4.89 -5.03
C ILE A 435 28.73 -3.72 -4.57
N SER A 436 29.60 -3.24 -5.46
CA SER A 436 30.28 -1.97 -5.31
C SER A 436 29.25 -0.86 -5.52
N GLY A 437 28.72 -0.30 -4.44
CA GLY A 437 27.99 0.96 -4.55
C GLY A 437 28.96 2.14 -4.66
N GLU A 438 28.39 3.33 -4.84
CA GLU A 438 29.15 4.57 -4.92
C GLU A 438 29.51 5.08 -3.52
N ARG A 439 30.63 5.79 -3.37
CA ARG A 439 30.88 6.56 -2.14
C ARG A 439 30.02 7.81 -2.14
N TYR A 440 29.70 8.33 -0.96
CA TYR A 440 29.05 9.62 -0.80
C TYR A 440 29.80 10.48 0.21
N MET A 441 29.73 11.79 0.04
CA MET A 441 30.54 12.79 0.75
C MET A 441 29.72 14.03 1.08
N ALA A 442 30.37 15.03 1.69
CA ALA A 442 29.72 16.31 1.97
C ALA A 442 29.12 16.93 0.70
N GLY A 443 27.89 17.40 0.80
CA GLY A 443 27.07 17.92 -0.29
C GLY A 443 26.13 16.89 -0.93
N ASP A 444 26.31 15.59 -0.66
CA ASP A 444 25.42 14.56 -1.21
C ASP A 444 24.13 14.40 -0.38
N THR A 445 23.02 14.15 -1.09
CA THR A 445 21.76 13.69 -0.53
C THR A 445 21.68 12.16 -0.68
N VAL A 446 21.41 11.44 0.40
CA VAL A 446 21.30 9.98 0.41
C VAL A 446 19.96 9.55 0.98
N GLN A 447 19.18 8.80 0.18
CA GLN A 447 17.84 8.36 0.56
C GLN A 447 17.76 6.84 0.70
N VAL A 448 17.00 6.41 1.69
CA VAL A 448 16.58 5.03 1.90
C VAL A 448 15.07 4.94 1.70
N ARG A 449 14.63 3.96 0.91
CA ARG A 449 13.23 3.65 0.68
C ARG A 449 12.97 2.18 0.98
N LEU A 450 11.79 1.90 1.50
CA LEU A 450 11.31 0.56 1.83
C LEU A 450 10.05 0.25 1.02
N GLU A 451 9.97 -0.97 0.52
CA GLU A 451 8.77 -1.52 -0.12
C GLU A 451 8.39 -2.85 0.54
N TYR A 452 7.10 -3.02 0.85
CA TYR A 452 6.57 -4.15 1.61
C TYR A 452 6.10 -5.27 0.69
N PHE A 453 6.47 -6.50 1.01
CA PHE A 453 6.06 -7.72 0.31
C PHE A 453 5.84 -8.85 1.33
N GLY A 454 4.77 -8.72 2.13
CA GLY A 454 4.46 -9.67 3.21
C GLY A 454 5.51 -9.65 4.32
N GLU A 455 6.19 -10.77 4.54
CA GLU A 455 7.24 -10.90 5.57
C GLU A 455 8.61 -10.34 5.13
N THR A 456 8.75 -10.05 3.83
CA THR A 456 9.98 -9.54 3.24
C THR A 456 9.79 -8.09 2.80
N SER A 457 10.81 -7.27 2.96
CA SER A 457 10.84 -5.91 2.43
C SER A 457 12.03 -5.72 1.50
N VAL A 458 11.87 -4.87 0.49
CA VAL A 458 12.99 -4.40 -0.36
C VAL A 458 13.39 -3.01 0.10
N ILE A 459 14.67 -2.85 0.45
CA ILE A 459 15.28 -1.59 0.83
C ILE A 459 16.10 -1.08 -0.34
N SER A 460 15.73 0.08 -0.87
CA SER A 460 16.40 0.75 -1.99
C SER A 460 17.17 1.97 -1.51
N PHE A 461 18.36 2.16 -2.06
CA PHE A 461 19.28 3.25 -1.72
C PHE A 461 19.51 4.13 -2.95
N SER A 462 19.42 5.45 -2.76
CA SER A 462 19.72 6.41 -3.83
C SER A 462 20.59 7.56 -3.34
N LYS A 463 21.34 8.14 -4.28
CA LYS A 463 22.26 9.26 -4.10
C LYS A 463 21.89 10.37 -5.07
N ASN A 464 21.62 11.58 -4.59
CA ASN A 464 21.28 12.72 -5.43
C ASN A 464 20.19 12.35 -6.47
N ASN A 465 19.16 11.62 -6.03
CA ASN A 465 18.06 11.05 -6.83
C ASN A 465 18.43 9.92 -7.82
N HIS A 466 19.66 9.40 -7.80
CA HIS A 466 20.10 8.27 -8.64
C HIS A 466 20.11 6.98 -7.83
N MET A 467 19.55 5.90 -8.38
CA MET A 467 19.49 4.61 -7.69
C MET A 467 20.89 3.98 -7.62
N ILE A 468 21.29 3.54 -6.43
CA ILE A 468 22.58 2.89 -6.19
C ILE A 468 22.42 1.37 -6.04
N GLY A 469 21.32 0.92 -5.45
CA GLY A 469 21.02 -0.50 -5.34
C GLY A 469 19.93 -0.80 -4.32
N CYS A 470 19.50 -2.06 -4.29
CA CYS A 470 18.46 -2.54 -3.39
C CYS A 470 18.88 -3.82 -2.65
N ARG A 471 18.21 -4.15 -1.54
CA ARG A 471 18.50 -5.29 -0.68
C ARG A 471 17.23 -5.82 -0.04
N TYR A 472 17.16 -7.13 0.16
CA TYR A 472 16.13 -7.71 1.02
C TYR A 472 16.41 -7.45 2.50
N LEU A 473 15.31 -7.25 3.23
CA LEU A 473 15.27 -7.32 4.68
C LEU A 473 14.11 -8.22 5.08
N ASN A 474 14.42 -9.39 5.61
CA ASN A 474 13.44 -10.33 6.16
C ASN A 474 13.15 -9.92 7.60
N GLN A 475 12.02 -9.26 7.80
CA GLN A 475 11.55 -8.80 9.11
C GLN A 475 10.02 -8.87 9.13
N PRO A 476 9.45 -9.99 9.62
CA PRO A 476 8.00 -10.16 9.69
C PRO A 476 7.31 -9.13 10.59
N ASP A 477 7.98 -8.72 11.66
CA ASP A 477 7.49 -7.66 12.55
C ASP A 477 7.83 -6.29 11.97
N HIS A 478 6.88 -5.68 11.25
CA HIS A 478 7.08 -4.38 10.61
C HIS A 478 7.35 -3.25 11.61
N SER A 479 7.02 -3.41 12.90
CA SER A 479 7.37 -2.44 13.94
C SER A 479 8.89 -2.33 14.18
N GLN A 480 9.66 -3.32 13.69
CA GLN A 480 11.12 -3.38 13.78
C GLN A 480 11.83 -2.78 12.56
N LEU A 481 11.11 -2.14 11.64
CA LEU A 481 11.71 -1.52 10.45
C LEU A 481 12.10 -0.06 10.74
N LEU A 482 13.08 0.13 11.62
CA LEU A 482 13.44 1.44 12.16
C LEU A 482 14.57 2.11 11.33
N PRO A 483 14.41 3.38 10.92
CA PRO A 483 15.50 4.16 10.33
C PRO A 483 16.70 4.22 11.27
N THR A 484 17.86 3.81 10.77
CA THR A 484 19.08 3.67 11.57
C THR A 484 20.25 4.34 10.87
N ILE A 485 20.91 5.24 11.59
CA ILE A 485 22.04 6.04 11.10
C ILE A 485 23.22 5.87 12.06
N THR A 486 24.43 5.82 11.53
CA THR A 486 25.65 5.71 12.33
C THR A 486 26.70 6.70 11.86
N LEU A 487 27.35 7.39 12.79
CA LEU A 487 28.41 8.35 12.54
C LEU A 487 29.73 7.87 13.14
N CYS A 488 30.84 8.17 12.47
CA CYS A 488 32.17 7.94 13.00
C CYS A 488 33.10 9.07 12.55
N GLY A 489 33.56 9.88 13.50
CA GLY A 489 34.34 11.09 13.23
C GLY A 489 35.83 10.84 13.03
N ASN A 490 36.43 9.91 13.77
CA ASN A 490 37.88 9.64 13.75
C ASN A 490 38.74 10.91 13.91
N GLY A 491 38.39 11.77 14.87
CA GLY A 491 39.11 13.03 15.10
C GLY A 491 38.65 14.20 14.23
N TYR A 492 37.52 14.06 13.52
CA TYR A 492 36.86 15.11 12.75
C TYR A 492 35.38 15.22 13.13
N GLN A 493 34.83 16.41 12.97
CA GLN A 493 33.40 16.64 13.14
C GLN A 493 32.60 16.09 11.96
N VAL A 494 31.52 15.39 12.26
CA VAL A 494 30.54 14.93 11.26
C VAL A 494 29.22 15.64 11.50
N VAL A 495 28.64 16.21 10.45
CA VAL A 495 27.32 16.87 10.52
C VAL A 495 26.46 16.36 9.37
N ILE A 496 25.27 15.89 9.70
CA ILE A 496 24.25 15.49 8.72
C ILE A 496 22.90 16.07 9.10
N ASP A 497 22.08 16.34 8.10
CA ASP A 497 20.69 16.74 8.27
C ASP A 497 19.80 15.57 7.85
N VAL A 498 18.97 15.09 8.76
CA VAL A 498 18.07 13.98 8.51
C VAL A 498 16.67 14.51 8.25
N CYS A 499 16.08 14.15 7.12
CA CYS A 499 14.69 14.43 6.78
C CYS A 499 13.90 13.12 6.88
N TRP A 500 12.91 13.09 7.79
CA TRP A 500 12.10 11.89 8.07
C TRP A 500 10.74 11.94 7.39
N GLN A 501 10.14 10.75 7.34
CA GLN A 501 8.77 10.33 7.03
C GLN A 501 7.62 11.37 7.05
N ASN A 502 7.69 12.43 7.85
CA ASN A 502 6.60 13.42 7.97
C ASN A 502 6.58 14.42 6.82
N GLN A 503 7.63 14.47 6.01
CA GLN A 503 7.66 15.23 4.77
C GLN A 503 7.36 14.30 3.60
N ASN A 504 6.19 14.52 3.01
CA ASN A 504 5.73 13.83 1.81
C ASN A 504 6.58 14.31 0.61
N THR A 505 7.87 13.97 0.59
CA THR A 505 8.70 14.17 -0.59
C THR A 505 8.24 13.14 -1.61
N ALA A 506 7.69 13.63 -2.72
CA ALA A 506 7.31 12.77 -3.83
C ALA A 506 8.51 11.89 -4.15
N THR A 507 8.35 10.58 -4.03
CA THR A 507 9.45 9.66 -4.23
C THR A 507 10.05 9.93 -5.62
N PRO A 508 11.38 10.03 -5.75
CA PRO A 508 12.00 10.19 -7.05
C PRO A 508 11.43 9.11 -7.95
N LYS A 509 10.74 9.54 -9.02
CA LYS A 509 10.34 8.59 -10.05
C LYS A 509 11.66 8.09 -10.60
N ALA A 510 11.89 6.78 -10.52
CA ALA A 510 12.97 6.11 -11.21
C ALA A 510 12.36 5.48 -12.48
N PRO A 511 12.09 6.28 -13.53
CA PRO A 511 11.56 5.78 -14.79
C PRO A 511 12.50 4.69 -15.30
N ILE A 512 11.96 3.51 -15.55
CA ILE A 512 12.77 2.39 -16.03
C ILE A 512 13.27 2.63 -17.46
N ASP A 513 12.53 3.42 -18.23
CA ASP A 513 12.86 3.92 -19.56
C ASP A 513 13.92 5.04 -19.54
N ASN A 514 14.42 5.44 -18.36
CA ASN A 514 15.58 6.31 -18.24
C ASN A 514 16.79 5.53 -17.74
N VAL A 515 17.78 5.35 -18.62
CA VAL A 515 19.06 4.67 -18.30
C VAL A 515 19.79 5.30 -17.11
N GLU A 516 19.73 6.62 -16.94
CA GLU A 516 20.40 7.30 -15.81
C GLU A 516 19.80 6.92 -14.46
N SER A 517 18.57 6.40 -14.44
CA SER A 517 17.91 5.94 -13.24
C SER A 517 18.31 4.50 -12.84
N TRP A 518 19.08 3.79 -13.67
CA TRP A 518 19.57 2.45 -13.36
C TRP A 518 20.74 2.48 -12.37
N CYS A 519 20.93 1.36 -11.66
CA CYS A 519 22.07 1.16 -10.77
C CYS A 519 23.31 0.90 -11.65
N LEU A 520 24.18 1.91 -11.78
CA LEU A 520 25.36 1.84 -12.64
C LEU A 520 26.64 1.61 -11.82
N PRO A 521 27.65 0.92 -12.39
CA PRO A 521 28.98 0.83 -11.78
C PRO A 521 29.60 2.23 -11.58
N PRO A 522 30.40 2.44 -10.50
CA PRO A 522 31.05 3.72 -10.27
C PRO A 522 31.90 4.21 -11.45
N GLY A 523 31.74 5.47 -11.83
CA GLY A 523 32.45 6.09 -12.96
C GLY A 523 31.87 5.77 -14.34
N SER A 524 30.67 5.18 -14.40
CA SER A 524 29.94 5.03 -15.65
C SER A 524 29.40 6.37 -16.16
N HIS A 525 29.19 6.47 -17.47
CA HIS A 525 28.60 7.62 -18.14
C HIS A 525 27.50 7.14 -19.10
N VAL A 526 26.38 7.87 -19.15
CA VAL A 526 25.23 7.55 -20.00
C VAL A 526 25.16 8.56 -21.15
N ASP A 527 25.02 8.07 -22.37
CA ASP A 527 24.64 8.89 -23.52
C ASP A 527 23.12 8.76 -23.77
N ASN A 528 22.35 9.68 -23.19
CA ASN A 528 20.88 9.70 -23.30
C ASN A 528 20.36 9.83 -24.74
N LYS A 529 21.18 10.24 -25.71
CA LYS A 529 20.73 10.32 -27.11
C LYS A 529 20.71 8.96 -27.79
N SER A 530 21.53 8.02 -27.31
CA SER A 530 21.69 6.70 -27.89
C SER A 530 21.38 5.56 -26.92
N ASP A 531 20.94 5.87 -25.71
CA ASP A 531 20.69 4.94 -24.61
C ASP A 531 21.88 4.01 -24.35
N LYS A 532 23.10 4.54 -24.51
CA LYS A 532 24.35 3.82 -24.30
C LYS A 532 24.92 4.08 -22.92
N ILE A 533 25.34 3.01 -22.27
CA ILE A 533 26.07 3.05 -21.01
C ILE A 533 27.53 2.74 -21.29
N PHE A 534 28.41 3.66 -20.90
CA PHE A 534 29.85 3.48 -20.93
C PHE A 534 30.34 3.22 -19.52
N VAL A 535 31.01 2.09 -19.31
CA VAL A 535 31.60 1.72 -18.02
C VAL A 535 33.12 1.88 -18.11
N LYS A 536 33.72 2.43 -17.06
CA LYS A 536 35.18 2.56 -16.95
C LYS A 536 35.85 1.18 -17.01
N ASP A 537 37.07 1.12 -17.53
CA ASP A 537 37.89 -0.10 -17.55
C ASP A 537 37.87 -0.82 -16.19
N HIS A 538 37.57 -2.12 -16.24
CA HIS A 538 37.39 -2.96 -15.07
C HIS A 538 38.09 -4.31 -15.24
N SER A 539 38.65 -4.81 -14.13
CA SER A 539 39.39 -6.08 -14.08
C SER A 539 38.52 -7.27 -13.66
N SER A 540 37.30 -7.00 -13.19
CA SER A 540 36.33 -7.98 -12.72
C SER A 540 34.96 -7.65 -13.28
N PRO A 541 34.06 -8.63 -13.49
CA PRO A 541 32.72 -8.35 -14.00
C PRO A 541 31.99 -7.27 -13.20
N VAL A 542 31.28 -6.40 -13.90
CA VAL A 542 30.49 -5.29 -13.31
C VAL A 542 29.03 -5.43 -13.67
N ALA A 543 28.15 -5.00 -12.77
CA ALA A 543 26.70 -5.16 -12.89
C ALA A 543 26.02 -3.83 -13.19
N ILE A 544 25.08 -3.84 -14.13
CA ILE A 544 24.09 -2.79 -14.38
C ILE A 544 22.74 -3.40 -14.07
N GLN A 545 21.98 -2.78 -13.16
CA GLN A 545 20.70 -3.32 -12.70
C GLN A 545 19.61 -2.25 -12.81
N ALA A 546 18.41 -2.65 -13.22
CA ALA A 546 17.26 -1.75 -13.20
C ALA A 546 16.90 -1.34 -11.76
N PRO A 547 16.30 -0.15 -11.56
CA PRO A 547 15.92 0.32 -10.23
C PRO A 547 14.64 -0.32 -9.68
N ILE A 548 13.85 -0.97 -10.55
CA ILE A 548 12.59 -1.63 -10.23
C ILE A 548 12.51 -3.00 -10.90
N GLY A 549 11.76 -3.92 -10.29
CA GLY A 549 11.47 -5.21 -10.87
C GLY A 549 10.49 -5.13 -12.05
N LEU A 550 10.57 -6.12 -12.94
CA LEU A 550 9.55 -6.39 -13.94
C LEU A 550 8.19 -6.58 -13.25
N ASN A 551 7.17 -5.99 -13.85
CA ASN A 551 5.79 -5.98 -13.37
C ASN A 551 4.81 -6.02 -14.55
N LYS A 552 3.50 -6.00 -14.30
CA LYS A 552 2.48 -6.07 -15.36
C LYS A 552 2.52 -4.90 -16.36
N ASP A 553 3.05 -3.74 -15.95
CA ASP A 553 3.19 -2.53 -16.78
C ASP A 553 4.59 -2.40 -17.40
N PHE A 554 5.55 -3.20 -16.94
CA PHE A 554 6.91 -3.32 -17.46
C PHE A 554 7.34 -4.77 -17.38
N ASN A 555 6.87 -5.60 -18.32
CA ASN A 555 7.00 -7.04 -18.23
C ASN A 555 8.14 -7.60 -19.09
N HIS A 556 8.91 -6.76 -19.75
CA HIS A 556 9.97 -7.16 -20.67
C HIS A 556 11.04 -6.07 -20.81
N PHE A 557 12.30 -6.47 -20.96
CA PHE A 557 13.41 -5.55 -21.27
C PHE A 557 14.34 -6.16 -22.32
N GLU A 558 14.92 -5.33 -23.19
CA GLU A 558 15.91 -5.74 -24.20
C GLU A 558 17.19 -4.91 -24.09
N VAL A 559 18.31 -5.54 -24.44
CA VAL A 559 19.58 -4.87 -24.70
C VAL A 559 20.00 -5.11 -26.14
N ILE A 560 20.64 -4.12 -26.75
CA ILE A 560 21.32 -4.26 -28.05
C ILE A 560 22.80 -4.48 -27.78
N ILE A 561 23.38 -5.52 -28.38
CA ILE A 561 24.81 -5.78 -28.29
C ILE A 561 25.54 -4.91 -29.34
N PRO A 562 26.24 -3.84 -28.94
CA PRO A 562 26.75 -2.84 -29.88
C PRO A 562 28.00 -3.29 -30.63
N HIS A 563 28.67 -4.35 -30.18
CA HIS A 563 29.93 -4.84 -30.73
C HIS A 563 29.93 -6.36 -30.78
N THR A 564 30.39 -6.96 -31.89
CA THR A 564 30.58 -8.41 -31.96
C THR A 564 31.60 -8.80 -30.89
N PRO A 565 31.27 -9.72 -29.97
CA PRO A 565 32.26 -10.25 -29.04
C PRO A 565 33.44 -10.81 -29.84
N GLN A 566 34.67 -10.42 -29.50
CA GLN A 566 35.83 -11.10 -30.07
C GLN A 566 35.78 -12.57 -29.62
N PRO A 567 36.14 -13.56 -30.47
CA PRO A 567 36.05 -14.98 -30.12
C PRO A 567 36.78 -15.37 -28.83
N SER A 568 37.78 -14.58 -28.41
CA SER A 568 38.56 -14.77 -27.18
C SER A 568 37.99 -14.05 -25.95
N LYS A 569 36.90 -13.28 -26.08
CA LYS A 569 36.32 -12.46 -25.02
C LYS A 569 34.91 -12.96 -24.70
N SER A 570 34.57 -13.02 -23.42
CA SER A 570 33.22 -13.38 -22.97
C SER A 570 32.21 -12.31 -23.40
N SER A 571 31.01 -12.76 -23.77
CA SER A 571 29.88 -11.88 -24.05
C SER A 571 29.28 -11.32 -22.76
N PRO A 572 28.60 -10.16 -22.81
CA PRO A 572 27.72 -9.72 -21.73
C PRO A 572 26.73 -10.81 -21.33
N ILE A 573 26.47 -10.91 -20.04
CA ILE A 573 25.43 -11.78 -19.50
C ILE A 573 24.20 -10.94 -19.26
N ILE A 574 23.06 -11.38 -19.78
CA ILE A 574 21.78 -10.68 -19.61
C ILE A 574 20.88 -11.59 -18.80
N GLY A 575 20.27 -11.03 -17.77
CA GLY A 575 19.56 -11.82 -16.79
C GLY A 575 18.48 -11.07 -16.05
N LEU A 576 17.85 -11.82 -15.16
CA LEU A 576 16.92 -11.35 -14.16
C LEU A 576 17.47 -11.76 -12.80
N THR A 577 17.44 -10.85 -11.84
CA THR A 577 17.91 -11.10 -10.48
C THR A 577 16.88 -10.69 -9.46
N THR A 578 16.89 -11.30 -8.29
CA THR A 578 16.30 -10.71 -7.09
C THR A 578 17.02 -9.38 -6.74
N PRO A 579 16.38 -8.45 -5.98
CA PRO A 579 17.03 -7.29 -5.36
C PRO A 579 18.39 -7.60 -4.74
N SER A 580 18.50 -8.77 -4.12
CA SER A 580 19.73 -9.36 -3.64
C SER A 580 19.60 -10.87 -3.58
N PRO A 581 20.70 -11.64 -3.74
CA PRO A 581 20.67 -13.09 -3.57
C PRO A 581 20.02 -13.49 -2.24
N PHE A 582 19.19 -14.53 -2.25
CA PHE A 582 18.57 -15.14 -1.10
C PHE A 582 19.65 -15.53 -0.08
N ASP A 583 19.32 -15.30 1.19
CA ASP A 583 20.16 -15.68 2.32
C ASP A 583 19.31 -16.35 3.40
N PRO A 584 19.43 -17.68 3.58
CA PRO A 584 20.26 -18.60 2.80
C PRO A 584 19.80 -18.70 1.33
N PRO A 585 20.66 -19.14 0.40
CA PRO A 585 20.25 -19.45 -0.97
C PRO A 585 19.04 -20.39 -0.95
N SER A 586 18.12 -20.17 -1.88
CA SER A 586 16.96 -21.05 -2.01
C SER A 586 17.41 -22.49 -2.27
N ILE A 587 16.83 -23.44 -1.54
CA ILE A 587 16.95 -24.87 -1.79
C ILE A 587 16.10 -25.34 -2.98
N SER A 588 15.18 -24.50 -3.44
CA SER A 588 14.20 -24.82 -4.48
C SER A 588 14.76 -24.57 -5.88
N ASN A 589 14.49 -25.50 -6.81
CA ASN A 589 14.82 -25.28 -8.22
C ASN A 589 13.94 -24.17 -8.83
N PHE A 590 12.73 -23.95 -8.31
CA PHE A 590 11.76 -22.97 -8.81
C PHE A 590 11.93 -21.57 -8.21
N LYS A 591 12.56 -21.42 -7.04
CA LYS A 591 12.91 -20.12 -6.47
C LYS A 591 14.38 -19.83 -6.77
N GLN A 592 14.63 -19.10 -7.85
CA GLN A 592 15.98 -18.74 -8.28
C GLN A 592 16.27 -17.28 -8.02
N ASP A 593 17.48 -16.99 -7.53
CA ASP A 593 17.96 -15.62 -7.35
C ASP A 593 18.42 -14.95 -8.63
N LEU A 594 18.93 -15.75 -9.56
CA LEU A 594 19.56 -15.27 -10.76
C LEU A 594 19.22 -16.20 -11.92
N ILE A 595 18.54 -15.63 -12.90
CA ILE A 595 18.27 -16.23 -14.19
C ILE A 595 19.16 -15.52 -15.19
N ARG A 596 19.97 -16.26 -15.94
CA ARG A 596 20.97 -15.64 -16.80
C ARG A 596 21.13 -16.37 -18.12
N TYR A 597 21.41 -15.59 -19.15
CA TYR A 597 21.82 -16.09 -20.45
C TYR A 597 23.20 -15.53 -20.80
N SER A 598 24.16 -16.43 -20.98
CA SER A 598 25.45 -16.14 -21.61
C SER A 598 25.40 -16.79 -22.99
N GLY A 599 25.30 -16.03 -24.07
CA GLY A 599 25.09 -16.58 -25.42
C GLY A 599 26.24 -17.34 -26.07
N ALA A 600 27.04 -18.01 -25.24
CA ALA A 600 27.86 -19.15 -25.64
C ALA A 600 27.04 -20.43 -25.36
N THR A 601 26.09 -20.75 -26.25
CA THR A 601 25.51 -22.10 -26.26
C THR A 601 26.43 -23.03 -27.04
N ASN A 602 26.54 -24.29 -26.60
CA ASN A 602 27.32 -25.32 -27.31
C ASN A 602 26.76 -25.62 -28.72
N ASP A 603 25.55 -25.13 -29.03
CA ASP A 603 24.78 -25.46 -30.24
C ASP A 603 24.87 -24.40 -31.36
N GLY A 604 25.80 -23.45 -31.28
CA GLY A 604 26.22 -22.64 -32.44
C GLY A 604 25.34 -21.43 -32.80
N ALA A 605 24.27 -21.13 -32.05
CA ALA A 605 23.55 -19.86 -32.16
C ALA A 605 24.32 -18.74 -31.43
N SER A 606 25.45 -18.32 -31.99
CA SER A 606 26.26 -17.24 -31.44
C SER A 606 25.52 -15.90 -31.54
N ILE A 607 25.41 -15.16 -30.44
CA ILE A 607 24.97 -13.77 -30.44
C ILE A 607 25.79 -12.96 -31.45
N LYS A 608 25.10 -12.24 -32.34
CA LYS A 608 25.70 -11.37 -33.36
C LYS A 608 25.62 -9.91 -32.96
N HIS A 609 26.49 -9.10 -33.54
CA HIS A 609 26.40 -7.65 -33.42
C HIS A 609 25.02 -7.15 -33.89
N GLY A 610 24.39 -6.31 -33.07
CA GLY A 610 23.08 -5.75 -33.35
C GLY A 610 21.92 -6.66 -32.94
N ASP A 611 22.17 -7.87 -32.45
CA ASP A 611 21.12 -8.69 -31.86
C ASP A 611 20.53 -7.98 -30.64
N ARG A 612 19.20 -8.06 -30.55
CA ARG A 612 18.42 -7.63 -29.39
C ARG A 612 18.20 -8.83 -28.50
N ILE A 613 18.57 -8.75 -27.24
CA ILE A 613 18.41 -9.86 -26.31
C ILE A 613 17.70 -9.35 -25.08
N GLY A 614 16.65 -10.05 -24.68
CA GLY A 614 15.81 -9.60 -23.60
C GLY A 614 15.25 -10.72 -22.76
N TRP A 615 14.75 -10.35 -21.59
CA TRP A 615 13.93 -11.23 -20.76
C TRP A 615 12.57 -10.60 -20.53
N GLY A 616 11.55 -11.44 -20.48
CA GLY A 616 10.22 -11.03 -20.07
C GLY A 616 9.57 -12.00 -19.09
N ILE A 617 8.47 -11.52 -18.51
CA ILE A 617 7.64 -12.23 -17.55
C ILE A 617 6.21 -12.25 -18.06
N LEU A 618 5.61 -13.42 -18.05
CA LEU A 618 4.18 -13.61 -18.24
C LEU A 618 3.53 -14.00 -16.91
N TYR A 619 2.62 -13.14 -16.45
CA TYR A 619 1.84 -13.34 -15.23
C TYR A 619 0.66 -14.28 -15.51
N LEU A 620 0.64 -15.42 -14.83
CA LEU A 620 -0.40 -16.43 -14.98
C LEU A 620 -1.71 -16.01 -14.33
N ASP A 621 -1.64 -15.39 -13.16
CA ASP A 621 -2.81 -14.86 -12.44
C ASP A 621 -2.85 -13.33 -12.53
N LYS A 622 -3.87 -12.83 -13.23
CA LYS A 622 -4.06 -11.39 -13.39
C LYS A 622 -4.58 -10.72 -12.10
N SER A 623 -5.16 -11.48 -11.17
CA SER A 623 -5.71 -10.98 -9.91
C SER A 623 -4.66 -10.75 -8.81
N VAL A 624 -3.55 -11.50 -8.83
CA VAL A 624 -2.45 -11.35 -7.85
C VAL A 624 -1.65 -10.07 -8.14
N LYS A 625 -1.15 -9.35 -7.11
CA LYS A 625 -0.36 -8.13 -7.36
C LYS A 625 0.97 -8.48 -8.04
N SER A 626 1.52 -7.57 -8.85
CA SER A 626 2.69 -7.84 -9.70
C SER A 626 3.97 -8.23 -8.95
N PHE A 627 4.06 -7.98 -7.64
CA PHE A 627 5.27 -8.22 -6.83
C PHE A 627 5.07 -9.23 -5.71
N ASP A 628 3.87 -9.81 -5.60
CA ASP A 628 3.61 -10.91 -4.69
C ASP A 628 4.27 -12.18 -5.23
N GLU A 629 4.59 -13.09 -4.31
CA GLU A 629 5.10 -14.40 -4.65
C GLU A 629 4.05 -15.19 -5.45
N GLN A 630 4.39 -15.54 -6.68
CA GLN A 630 3.47 -16.25 -7.58
C GLN A 630 4.24 -17.01 -8.65
N LEU A 631 3.59 -18.01 -9.26
CA LEU A 631 4.15 -18.65 -10.44
C LEU A 631 4.05 -17.72 -11.65
N VAL A 632 5.17 -17.57 -12.35
CA VAL A 632 5.29 -16.79 -13.57
C VAL A 632 6.03 -17.59 -14.62
N ILE A 633 5.80 -17.26 -15.90
CA ILE A 633 6.65 -17.76 -16.98
C ILE A 633 7.69 -16.69 -17.29
N VAL A 634 8.95 -17.02 -17.08
CA VAL A 634 10.09 -16.22 -17.53
C VAL A 634 10.54 -16.72 -18.89
N TYR A 635 10.75 -15.80 -19.82
CA TYR A 635 11.14 -16.14 -21.19
C TYR A 635 12.27 -15.25 -21.70
N LEU A 636 13.18 -15.84 -22.48
CA LEU A 636 14.29 -15.17 -23.16
C LEU A 636 13.87 -14.86 -24.60
N THR A 637 14.09 -13.63 -25.03
CA THR A 637 13.94 -13.21 -26.43
C THR A 637 15.30 -12.96 -27.08
N ILE A 638 15.44 -13.38 -28.34
CA ILE A 638 16.53 -12.95 -29.22
C ILE A 638 15.87 -12.41 -30.48
N ASN A 639 16.12 -11.13 -30.80
CA ASN A 639 15.47 -10.40 -31.89
C ASN A 639 13.94 -10.48 -31.82
N ARG A 640 13.39 -10.40 -30.60
CA ARG A 640 11.95 -10.55 -30.26
C ARG A 640 11.36 -11.93 -30.48
N ASP A 641 12.15 -12.91 -30.91
CA ASP A 641 11.74 -14.30 -30.98
C ASP A 641 12.01 -14.98 -29.64
N VAL A 642 10.97 -15.58 -29.04
CA VAL A 642 11.11 -16.32 -27.77
C VAL A 642 11.92 -17.59 -28.02
N GLN A 643 13.10 -17.66 -27.41
CA GLN A 643 14.03 -18.78 -27.56
C GLN A 643 13.86 -19.81 -26.45
N LEU A 644 13.74 -19.33 -25.21
CA LEU A 644 13.64 -20.16 -24.02
C LEU A 644 12.48 -19.68 -23.16
N ALA A 645 11.79 -20.61 -22.52
CA ALA A 645 10.75 -20.32 -21.53
C ALA A 645 10.84 -21.27 -20.35
N ARG A 646 10.43 -20.79 -19.17
CA ARG A 646 10.40 -21.57 -17.95
C ARG A 646 9.39 -21.01 -16.95
N VAL A 647 8.68 -21.89 -16.26
CA VAL A 647 7.85 -21.53 -15.10
C VAL A 647 8.72 -21.51 -13.85
N ILE A 648 8.63 -20.44 -13.07
CA ILE A 648 9.33 -20.28 -11.79
C ILE A 648 8.48 -19.49 -10.80
N TYR A 649 8.87 -19.51 -9.53
CA TYR A 649 8.33 -18.57 -8.54
C TYR A 649 8.99 -17.22 -8.71
N GLN A 650 8.16 -16.20 -8.91
CA GLN A 650 8.58 -14.83 -8.74
C GLN A 650 8.82 -14.57 -7.25
N PRO A 651 9.98 -14.02 -6.87
CA PRO A 651 10.25 -13.65 -5.50
C PRO A 651 9.41 -12.44 -5.08
N ALA A 652 9.24 -12.27 -3.76
CA ALA A 652 8.71 -11.05 -3.18
C ALA A 652 9.49 -9.82 -3.70
N GLY A 653 8.81 -8.81 -4.25
CA GLY A 653 9.46 -7.64 -4.86
C GLY A 653 9.88 -7.81 -6.32
N GLY A 654 9.69 -8.99 -6.91
CA GLY A 654 9.86 -9.23 -8.35
C GLY A 654 11.30 -9.45 -8.82
N PHE A 655 11.44 -9.65 -10.13
CA PHE A 655 12.72 -9.85 -10.81
C PHE A 655 13.22 -8.57 -11.47
N TYR A 656 14.46 -8.21 -11.20
CA TYR A 656 15.11 -7.00 -11.68
C TYR A 656 15.96 -7.32 -12.91
N PRO A 657 15.78 -6.61 -14.02
CA PRO A 657 16.71 -6.64 -15.14
C PRO A 657 18.16 -6.45 -14.68
N LEU A 658 19.03 -7.35 -15.13
CA LEU A 658 20.45 -7.36 -14.80
C LEU A 658 21.29 -7.59 -16.05
N ILE A 659 22.38 -6.83 -16.13
CA ILE A 659 23.40 -6.96 -17.17
C ILE A 659 24.74 -7.09 -16.45
N LEU A 660 25.47 -8.19 -16.70
CA LEU A 660 26.84 -8.34 -16.24
C LEU A 660 27.80 -8.16 -17.41
N LEU A 661 28.65 -7.14 -17.32
CA LEU A 661 29.69 -6.88 -18.29
C LEU A 661 30.98 -7.56 -17.85
N PRO A 662 31.56 -8.48 -18.66
CA PRO A 662 32.84 -9.09 -18.34
C PRO A 662 34.02 -8.14 -18.58
N PRO A 663 35.20 -8.39 -17.96
CA PRO A 663 36.40 -7.59 -18.19
C PRO A 663 36.67 -7.54 -19.70
N SER A 664 36.71 -6.33 -20.29
CA SER A 664 36.81 -6.00 -21.73
C SER A 664 35.54 -5.50 -22.43
N VAL A 665 34.37 -5.58 -21.80
CA VAL A 665 33.16 -4.93 -22.31
C VAL A 665 32.86 -3.69 -21.48
N ASN A 666 32.98 -2.53 -22.13
CA ASN A 666 32.83 -1.22 -21.51
C ASN A 666 31.65 -0.43 -22.08
N CYS A 667 30.87 -1.00 -23.00
CA CYS A 667 29.74 -0.32 -23.62
C CYS A 667 28.59 -1.30 -23.87
N ILE A 668 27.37 -0.89 -23.52
CA ILE A 668 26.13 -1.57 -23.88
C ILE A 668 25.06 -0.54 -24.24
N GLN A 669 24.08 -0.93 -25.08
CA GLN A 669 22.94 -0.10 -25.43
C GLN A 669 21.67 -0.74 -24.90
N LEU A 670 20.86 0.02 -24.17
CA LEU A 670 19.53 -0.41 -23.74
C LEU A 670 18.51 -0.07 -24.82
N ASP A 671 17.53 -0.95 -25.03
CA ASP A 671 16.42 -0.69 -25.94
C ASP A 671 15.09 -0.79 -25.19
N PHE A 672 14.52 0.38 -24.89
CA PHE A 672 13.22 0.48 -24.21
C PHE A 672 12.03 0.44 -25.16
N CYS A 673 12.22 0.20 -26.47
CA CYS A 673 11.13 0.19 -27.45
C CYS A 673 10.10 -0.94 -27.22
N ALA A 674 10.35 -1.89 -26.31
CA ALA A 674 9.44 -2.99 -25.99
C ALA A 674 9.32 -3.21 -24.47
N THR A 675 8.75 -2.24 -23.76
CA THR A 675 8.45 -2.33 -22.33
C THR A 675 7.26 -3.24 -22.00
N ILE A 676 6.38 -3.50 -22.98
CA ILE A 676 5.20 -4.37 -22.82
C ILE A 676 5.00 -5.23 -24.07
N ILE A 677 5.22 -6.54 -23.95
CA ILE A 677 4.77 -7.51 -24.96
C ILE A 677 3.37 -7.96 -24.59
N LYS A 678 2.36 -7.46 -25.33
CA LYS A 678 0.95 -7.85 -25.15
C LYS A 678 0.62 -9.15 -25.87
N ASP A 679 1.19 -9.34 -27.05
CA ASP A 679 0.97 -10.49 -27.90
C ASP A 679 2.20 -11.41 -27.80
N HIS A 680 2.14 -12.39 -26.91
CA HIS A 680 3.19 -13.38 -26.75
C HIS A 680 2.96 -14.58 -27.70
N PRO A 681 4.03 -15.26 -28.16
CA PRO A 681 3.89 -16.44 -29.02
C PRO A 681 3.32 -17.67 -28.29
N PHE A 682 3.17 -17.64 -26.96
CA PHE A 682 2.58 -18.74 -26.21
C PHE A 682 1.09 -18.88 -26.52
N THR A 683 0.71 -20.05 -27.02
CA THR A 683 -0.71 -20.46 -27.12
C THR A 683 -1.20 -21.01 -25.80
N ASP A 684 -2.52 -21.02 -25.55
CA ASP A 684 -3.11 -21.60 -24.34
C ASP A 684 -2.63 -23.05 -24.07
N ASP A 685 -2.51 -23.88 -25.11
CA ASP A 685 -1.98 -25.26 -24.99
C ASP A 685 -0.53 -25.31 -24.46
N MET A 686 0.30 -24.34 -24.87
CA MET A 686 1.70 -24.26 -24.42
C MET A 686 1.78 -23.79 -22.98
N LEU A 687 0.91 -22.84 -22.60
CA LEU A 687 0.80 -22.38 -21.21
C LEU A 687 0.36 -23.53 -20.31
N GLU A 688 -0.68 -24.28 -20.70
CA GLU A 688 -1.15 -25.45 -19.95
C GLU A 688 -0.07 -26.52 -19.80
N LEU A 689 0.67 -26.82 -20.89
CA LEU A 689 1.79 -27.77 -20.85
C LEU A 689 2.88 -27.32 -19.87
N LEU A 690 3.38 -26.09 -20.00
CA LEU A 690 4.40 -25.53 -19.13
C LEU A 690 3.97 -25.52 -17.65
N ILE A 691 2.73 -25.10 -17.38
CA ILE A 691 2.19 -25.03 -16.02
C ILE A 691 2.03 -26.43 -15.42
N SER A 692 1.48 -27.38 -16.17
CA SER A 692 1.28 -28.75 -15.69
C SER A 692 2.61 -29.43 -15.37
N GLU A 693 3.62 -29.27 -16.22
CA GLU A 693 4.96 -29.78 -15.97
C GLU A 693 5.59 -29.15 -14.71
N ALA A 694 5.44 -27.84 -14.54
CA ALA A 694 5.95 -27.14 -13.37
C ALA A 694 5.29 -27.63 -12.07
N LEU A 695 3.97 -27.83 -12.08
CA LEU A 695 3.24 -28.34 -10.92
C LEU A 695 3.65 -29.78 -10.57
N ASP A 696 3.83 -30.65 -11.57
CA ASP A 696 4.31 -32.03 -11.39
C ASP A 696 5.71 -32.04 -10.74
N LEU A 697 6.58 -31.10 -11.13
CA LEU A 697 7.94 -30.98 -10.60
C LEU A 697 7.97 -30.36 -9.20
N LEU A 698 7.10 -29.38 -8.92
CA LEU A 698 6.95 -28.81 -7.59
C LEU A 698 6.49 -29.87 -6.58
N GLU A 699 5.53 -30.73 -6.96
CA GLU A 699 5.09 -31.82 -6.10
C GLU A 699 6.24 -32.79 -5.77
N LYS A 700 7.08 -33.11 -6.76
CA LYS A 700 8.27 -33.94 -6.54
C LYS A 700 9.28 -33.25 -5.63
N GLU A 701 9.49 -31.95 -5.83
CA GLU A 701 10.40 -31.14 -5.02
C GLU A 701 9.94 -31.09 -3.56
N ASP A 702 8.64 -30.86 -3.31
CA ASP A 702 8.04 -30.87 -1.97
C ASP A 702 8.27 -32.22 -1.25
N VAL A 703 8.17 -33.33 -1.99
CA VAL A 703 8.45 -34.68 -1.45
C VAL A 703 9.92 -34.86 -1.08
N LEU A 704 10.85 -34.34 -1.89
CA LEU A 704 12.29 -34.40 -1.60
C LEU A 704 12.66 -33.54 -0.37
N ILE A 705 12.14 -32.30 -0.31
CA ILE A 705 12.34 -31.39 0.82
C ILE A 705 11.80 -32.02 2.12
N ALA A 706 10.61 -32.62 2.07
CA ALA A 706 10.01 -33.28 3.23
C ALA A 706 10.84 -34.46 3.75
N ARG A 707 11.66 -35.09 2.89
CA ARG A 707 12.60 -36.15 3.25
C ARG A 707 13.97 -35.64 3.69
N GLY A 708 14.24 -34.34 3.53
CA GLY A 708 15.57 -33.76 3.74
C GLY A 708 16.60 -34.21 2.71
N GLU A 709 16.15 -34.62 1.51
CA GLU A 709 17.02 -35.00 0.39
C GLU A 709 17.45 -33.76 -0.40
N ASP A 710 18.67 -33.77 -0.93
CA ASP A 710 19.17 -32.70 -1.80
C ASP A 710 18.44 -32.72 -3.15
N ILE A 711 18.01 -31.55 -3.60
CA ILE A 711 17.38 -31.39 -4.91
C ILE A 711 18.48 -31.28 -5.97
N GLU A 712 18.55 -32.26 -6.88
CA GLU A 712 19.49 -32.18 -8.00
C GLU A 712 19.13 -30.99 -8.93
N PRO A 713 20.12 -30.24 -9.44
CA PRO A 713 19.88 -29.17 -10.40
C PRO A 713 19.26 -29.73 -11.69
N MET A 714 18.01 -29.37 -11.97
CA MET A 714 17.33 -29.79 -13.19
C MET A 714 17.50 -28.74 -14.30
N ASN A 715 17.75 -29.18 -15.54
CA ASN A 715 17.66 -28.28 -16.69
C ASN A 715 16.19 -28.06 -17.05
N LEU A 716 15.64 -26.97 -16.52
CA LEU A 716 14.21 -26.66 -16.57
C LEU A 716 13.83 -25.68 -17.68
N PHE A 717 14.79 -25.20 -18.48
CA PHE A 717 14.47 -24.36 -19.63
C PHE A 717 14.02 -25.22 -20.81
N ARG A 718 12.90 -24.82 -21.42
CA ARG A 718 12.38 -25.43 -22.65
C ARG A 718 12.65 -24.50 -23.83
N SER A 719 13.13 -25.05 -24.94
CA SER A 719 13.10 -24.31 -26.21
C SER A 719 11.66 -24.21 -26.69
N LEU A 720 11.29 -23.07 -27.28
CA LEU A 720 9.98 -22.92 -27.92
C LEU A 720 9.79 -23.96 -29.05
N HIS A 721 10.88 -24.30 -29.75
CA HIS A 721 10.86 -25.32 -30.80
C HIS A 721 10.50 -26.72 -30.26
N ASP A 722 10.99 -27.06 -29.07
CA ASP A 722 10.66 -28.33 -28.42
C ASP A 722 9.18 -28.38 -28.03
N LEU A 723 8.66 -27.29 -27.46
CA LEU A 723 7.23 -27.15 -27.11
C LEU A 723 6.33 -27.29 -28.35
N GLU A 724 6.71 -26.67 -29.46
CA GLU A 724 5.97 -26.80 -30.73
C GLU A 724 6.02 -28.22 -31.30
N THR A 725 7.17 -28.89 -31.19
CA THR A 725 7.37 -30.25 -31.69
C THR A 725 6.56 -31.26 -30.88
N GLU A 726 6.55 -31.12 -29.56
CA GLU A 726 5.77 -31.96 -28.66
C GLU A 726 4.26 -31.77 -28.87
N ARG A 727 3.82 -30.52 -29.05
CA ARG A 727 2.42 -30.20 -29.41
C ARG A 727 1.96 -30.89 -30.70
N LYS A 728 2.85 -30.99 -31.70
CA LYS A 728 2.57 -31.64 -32.98
C LYS A 728 2.59 -33.18 -32.89
N SER A 729 3.00 -33.77 -31.75
CA SER A 729 3.03 -35.22 -31.54
C SER A 729 1.73 -35.72 -30.88
N PRO A 730 0.77 -36.29 -31.63
CA PRO A 730 -0.55 -36.70 -31.10
C PRO A 730 -0.52 -37.88 -30.11
N GLN A 731 0.65 -38.43 -29.78
CA GLN A 731 0.76 -39.61 -28.90
C GLN A 731 0.84 -39.30 -27.41
N HIS A 732 1.21 -38.07 -27.01
CA HIS A 732 1.47 -37.79 -25.58
C HIS A 732 0.24 -37.41 -24.74
N PHE A 733 -0.77 -36.77 -25.33
CA PHE A 733 -1.93 -36.28 -24.56
C PHE A 733 -2.96 -37.37 -24.18
N ARG A 734 -2.92 -38.57 -24.80
CA ARG A 734 -3.94 -39.61 -24.60
C ARG A 734 -3.57 -40.72 -23.61
N LYS A 735 -2.38 -40.71 -22.98
CA LYS A 735 -1.91 -41.82 -22.13
C LYS A 735 -1.74 -41.52 -20.63
N ARG A 736 -2.09 -40.33 -20.15
CA ARG A 736 -1.97 -39.98 -18.71
C ARG A 736 -3.23 -40.23 -17.86
N GLU A 737 -4.34 -40.63 -18.45
CA GLU A 737 -5.47 -41.14 -17.66
C GLU A 737 -5.22 -42.60 -17.24
N THR A 738 -5.14 -42.81 -15.91
CA THR A 738 -5.23 -44.10 -15.20
C THR A 738 -4.07 -45.10 -15.37
N LYS A 739 -3.03 -44.95 -14.55
CA LYS A 739 -2.37 -46.11 -13.93
C LYS A 739 -2.55 -45.99 -12.42
N GLY A 740 -3.37 -46.88 -11.88
CA GLY A 740 -3.66 -46.98 -10.45
C GLY A 740 -2.39 -47.22 -9.64
N ILE A 741 -2.23 -46.43 -8.59
CA ILE A 741 -1.31 -46.70 -7.49
C ILE A 741 -2.09 -47.62 -6.55
N GLU A 742 -1.67 -48.88 -6.45
CA GLU A 742 -2.15 -49.81 -5.44
C GLU A 742 -1.63 -49.38 -4.05
N ASP A 743 -2.53 -49.47 -3.09
CA ASP A 743 -2.38 -49.14 -1.68
C ASP A 743 -1.19 -49.86 -1.01
N HIS A 744 -0.33 -49.10 -0.33
CA HIS A 744 0.22 -49.54 0.94
C HIS A 744 0.56 -48.38 1.90
N ASN A 745 -0.03 -48.50 3.10
CA ASN A 745 0.30 -47.88 4.37
C ASN A 745 -0.20 -46.45 4.68
N SER A 746 -1.33 -46.46 5.39
CA SER A 746 -1.89 -45.37 6.18
C SER A 746 -1.04 -45.02 7.42
N ALA A 747 -0.57 -43.79 7.50
CA ALA A 747 -0.30 -43.10 8.78
C ALA A 747 -0.81 -41.65 8.69
N LYS A 748 -1.59 -41.28 9.71
CA LYS A 748 -2.38 -40.05 9.83
C LYS A 748 -1.54 -38.77 9.76
N LEU A 749 -1.90 -37.85 8.86
CA LEU A 749 -1.73 -36.41 9.09
C LEU A 749 -2.92 -35.64 8.48
N LYS A 750 -3.42 -34.66 9.23
CA LYS A 750 -4.64 -33.88 8.96
C LYS A 750 -4.42 -32.92 7.79
N SER A 751 -5.29 -32.96 6.79
CA SER A 751 -5.33 -32.02 5.67
C SER A 751 -6.32 -30.88 5.93
N GLN A 752 -5.83 -29.63 5.86
CA GLN A 752 -6.62 -28.41 5.74
C GLN A 752 -6.62 -27.96 4.26
N GLU A 753 -7.83 -27.72 3.76
CA GLU A 753 -8.28 -26.89 2.62
C GLU A 753 -7.36 -26.63 1.41
N ARG A 754 -7.74 -27.22 0.26
CA ARG A 754 -7.60 -26.59 -1.07
C ARG A 754 -8.89 -26.83 -1.87
N LYS A 755 -9.58 -25.77 -2.29
CA LYS A 755 -10.68 -25.84 -3.27
C LYS A 755 -10.52 -24.79 -4.38
N SER A 756 -10.65 -25.32 -5.60
CA SER A 756 -11.16 -24.74 -6.84
C SER A 756 -10.35 -23.69 -7.61
N LEU A 757 -9.57 -24.18 -8.57
CA LEU A 757 -9.36 -23.55 -9.88
C LEU A 757 -9.78 -24.56 -10.97
N SER A 758 -11.07 -24.55 -11.31
CA SER A 758 -11.58 -24.96 -12.64
C SER A 758 -13.10 -24.83 -12.67
N LYS A 759 -13.60 -23.74 -13.26
CA LYS A 759 -14.97 -23.69 -13.78
C LYS A 759 -14.91 -23.28 -15.25
N LYS A 760 -15.15 -24.27 -16.11
CA LYS A 760 -15.45 -24.09 -17.54
C LYS A 760 -16.72 -23.27 -17.69
N VAL A 761 -16.65 -22.17 -18.44
CA VAL A 761 -17.82 -21.41 -18.91
C VAL A 761 -18.10 -21.82 -20.34
N THR A 762 -19.12 -22.65 -20.54
CA THR A 762 -19.77 -22.83 -21.83
C THR A 762 -20.98 -21.89 -21.90
N GLY A 763 -20.95 -20.95 -22.83
CA GLY A 763 -22.06 -20.04 -23.10
C GLY A 763 -22.04 -19.54 -24.53
N GLU A 764 -22.72 -20.26 -25.42
CA GLU A 764 -23.06 -19.81 -26.77
C GLU A 764 -23.91 -18.53 -26.71
N ARG A 765 -23.53 -17.50 -27.46
CA ARG A 765 -24.42 -16.38 -27.82
C ARG A 765 -24.30 -16.06 -29.30
N GLN A 766 -25.45 -16.16 -29.99
CA GLN A 766 -25.66 -15.72 -31.36
C GLN A 766 -25.56 -14.19 -31.50
N PRO A 767 -25.12 -13.66 -32.66
CA PRO A 767 -25.00 -12.22 -32.88
C PRO A 767 -26.33 -11.61 -33.37
N LYS A 768 -26.81 -10.57 -32.67
CA LYS A 768 -27.88 -9.68 -33.19
C LYS A 768 -27.25 -8.49 -33.91
N LYS A 769 -27.60 -8.36 -35.19
CA LYS A 769 -27.31 -7.21 -36.06
C LYS A 769 -28.05 -5.96 -35.56
N GLY A 770 -27.33 -4.87 -35.31
CA GLY A 770 -27.88 -3.55 -35.00
C GLY A 770 -27.31 -2.50 -35.95
N LYS A 771 -28.19 -1.73 -36.59
CA LYS A 771 -27.92 -0.80 -37.70
C LYS A 771 -27.21 0.48 -37.25
N HIS A 772 -26.26 0.93 -38.06
CA HIS A 772 -25.75 2.30 -38.07
C HIS A 772 -26.85 3.31 -38.39
N LYS A 773 -26.90 4.42 -37.62
CA LYS A 773 -27.43 5.71 -38.09
C LYS A 773 -26.34 6.77 -37.94
N ARG A 774 -26.04 7.40 -39.09
CA ARG A 774 -25.38 8.70 -39.20
C ARG A 774 -26.39 9.78 -38.83
N ASP A 775 -25.94 10.83 -38.17
CA ASP A 775 -26.51 12.17 -38.35
C ASP A 775 -25.43 13.23 -38.14
N THR A 776 -25.70 14.38 -38.74
CA THR A 776 -24.80 15.31 -39.42
C THR A 776 -24.49 16.59 -38.64
N PHE A 777 -23.36 17.19 -38.99
CA PHE A 777 -22.88 18.54 -38.68
C PHE A 777 -23.80 19.69 -39.15
N VAL A 778 -23.86 20.79 -38.37
CA VAL A 778 -24.02 22.23 -38.76
C VAL A 778 -23.43 23.09 -37.58
N LYS A 779 -22.23 23.72 -37.62
CA LYS A 779 -21.81 25.10 -38.06
C LYS A 779 -22.71 26.27 -37.60
N GLY A 780 -22.29 27.43 -37.11
CA GLY A 780 -21.03 28.17 -36.85
C GLY A 780 -21.35 29.25 -35.77
N ASP A 781 -20.61 30.30 -35.41
CA ASP A 781 -19.36 30.92 -35.85
C ASP A 781 -18.81 31.80 -34.69
N GLU A 782 -17.48 31.78 -34.54
CA GLU A 782 -16.54 32.90 -34.32
C GLU A 782 -16.93 34.19 -33.53
N LEU A 783 -16.11 34.57 -32.53
CA LEU A 783 -15.11 35.67 -32.62
C LEU A 783 -14.51 36.08 -31.25
N HIS A 784 -13.18 36.10 -31.23
CA HIS A 784 -12.23 36.97 -30.51
C HIS A 784 -11.95 36.87 -29.00
N SER A 785 -10.67 36.59 -28.74
CA SER A 785 -9.87 36.81 -27.53
C SER A 785 -9.87 38.26 -27.02
N LYS A 786 -9.79 38.45 -25.69
CA LYS A 786 -8.87 39.41 -25.05
C LYS A 786 -8.45 38.93 -23.64
N SER A 787 -7.15 38.99 -23.39
CA SER A 787 -6.45 38.89 -22.10
C SER A 787 -6.71 40.10 -21.19
N CYS A 788 -6.63 39.93 -19.86
CA CYS A 788 -6.14 40.98 -18.95
C CYS A 788 -5.61 40.38 -17.63
N THR A 789 -4.51 40.96 -17.15
CA THR A 789 -3.75 40.64 -15.94
C THR A 789 -4.04 41.69 -14.87
N ILE A 790 -4.34 41.19 -13.66
CA ILE A 790 -4.05 41.69 -12.28
C ILE A 790 -4.33 43.17 -11.95
N LEU A 791 -5.17 43.36 -10.93
CA LEU A 791 -4.75 44.04 -9.69
C LEU A 791 -4.75 43.02 -8.54
#